data_AF-A0AAV7IYL1-F1
#
_entry.id   AF-A0AAV7IYL1-F1
#
_cell.length_a   1.000
_cell.length_b   1.000
_cell.length_c   1.000
_cell.angle_alpha   90.00
_cell.angle_beta   90.00
_cell.angle_gamma   90.00
#
_symmetry.space_group_name_H-M   'P 1'
#
loop_
_entity.id
_entity.type
_entity.pdbx_description
1 polymer ?
#
loop_
_entity_poly.entity_id
_entity_poly.type
_entity_poly.pdbx_seq_one_letter_code
_entity_poly.pdbx_strand_id
1 'polypeptide(L)'
;MGTQKPEEWANLLITRFENELPCRAGSQTTNSRINEQENRKFLIQISRHRFSLVISGLTKILQRVNDTLPGTGGGQRSFHNTDQERNCYESIIIVLDTLEQCLANQPKDTSNKDETMNVKLLLRPICQFINISNDSLQHVHIKNLASKVLFALSLNFFTAVFNRISDHLQELTVCNEENPDCSDIELIQHINIDVDRLIQILNETVQKYKLLKKSAHTVLVNSLERAIWNWMDTYPHEFAEVQKKLDYSDTSKEIQKKSNDALAKVCGELFDVLDTYAENKKSRNVAGWPLQIMLLILSPKVLEEILNAKTTAPCSPKHSRKKQFIDGIKRGLGMHGGSSSRSLTEAAIVTCVKLCKASTYINNLDSSNVIFTLVRQVINDLTALLFNINKPFSRGQSYIAQDIDMMIDCFVSCFRNRLHNDEITKVCLNLTAPSTYQFVLVSSLYRIATPPKLSWWPEINLVYQRSAELRNLFTDTLNKVTQSYISHTTLRMIPSFSMKGKEQGKYKDRGEDIASHRNLLLWMVRLIHTDPMLMLYNPGKAGHEIQSSTLELINGLVSLVHQPTMPDIANEAMEALLVLHHPDKIKSWNPEAPIKTFWDISSQALFSISQKLIQHQIVNYTDILKWLREILVRRNAFLSQNKDYANVGSQIAICKQAHIKLEVVFFMYLWSVDMESVLVALSCFSLLCEEADIRCGSDEVAVTCLLPNYHLYIELAQTSTALITASGESKMCYYEHNQ
;
A
#
# COMPACT_ATOMS: atom_id res chain seq x y z
N MET A 1 12.91 52.17 10.92
CA MET A 1 13.29 50.76 11.12
C MET A 1 13.17 50.06 9.78
N GLY A 2 14.31 49.63 9.21
CA GLY A 2 14.37 49.08 7.86
C GLY A 2 13.66 47.73 7.77
N THR A 3 12.85 47.56 6.73
CA THR A 3 12.24 46.27 6.36
C THR A 3 13.34 45.23 6.15
N GLN A 4 13.45 44.25 7.06
CA GLN A 4 14.32 43.08 6.88
C GLN A 4 14.01 42.41 5.54
N LYS A 5 15.06 42.01 4.81
CA LYS A 5 14.92 41.51 3.44
C LYS A 5 14.23 40.13 3.46
N PRO A 6 13.36 39.80 2.48
CA PRO A 6 12.69 38.49 2.39
C PRO A 6 13.63 37.26 2.45
N GLU A 7 14.89 37.42 2.04
CA GLU A 7 15.92 36.36 2.12
C GLU A 7 16.37 36.06 3.54
N GLU A 8 16.44 37.07 4.42
CA GLU A 8 16.82 36.89 5.83
C GLU A 8 15.74 36.07 6.56
N TRP A 9 14.47 36.36 6.28
CA TRP A 9 13.34 35.60 6.81
C TRP A 9 13.36 34.13 6.38
N ALA A 10 13.63 33.85 5.11
CA ALA A 10 13.72 32.48 4.63
C ALA A 10 14.90 31.72 5.28
N ASN A 11 16.06 32.36 5.44
CA ASN A 11 17.20 31.77 6.14
C ASN A 11 16.93 31.52 7.63
N LEU A 12 16.25 32.45 8.31
CA LEU A 12 15.82 32.27 9.70
C LEU A 12 14.85 31.09 9.84
N LEU A 13 13.90 30.95 8.92
CA LEU A 13 12.96 29.83 8.93
C LEU A 13 13.66 28.49 8.68
N ILE A 14 14.60 28.42 7.73
CA ILE A 14 15.41 27.22 7.48
C ILE A 14 16.21 26.84 8.73
N THR A 15 16.80 27.83 9.41
CA THR A 15 17.57 27.63 10.65
C THR A 15 16.67 27.13 11.79
N ARG A 16 15.47 27.71 11.93
CA ARG A 16 14.49 27.28 12.93
C ARG A 16 14.04 25.85 12.68
N PHE A 17 13.69 25.53 11.44
CA PHE A 17 13.30 24.17 11.04
C PHE A 17 14.41 23.16 11.37
N GLU A 18 15.67 23.48 11.08
CA GLU A 18 16.80 22.61 11.42
C GLU A 18 16.93 22.37 12.93
N ASN A 19 16.75 23.41 13.75
CA ASN A 19 16.89 23.32 15.20
C ASN A 19 15.75 22.53 15.87
N GLU A 20 14.59 22.44 15.23
CA GLU A 20 13.43 21.69 15.72
C GLU A 20 13.46 20.20 15.30
N LEU A 21 14.42 19.77 14.47
CA LEU A 21 14.56 18.37 14.08
C LEU A 21 14.90 17.47 15.28
N PRO A 22 14.37 16.22 15.33
CA PRO A 22 14.62 15.29 16.44
C PRO A 22 16.10 15.10 16.79
N CYS A 23 17.01 15.13 15.81
CA CYS A 23 18.45 14.96 16.05
C CYS A 23 19.08 16.12 16.84
N ARG A 24 18.43 17.29 16.90
CA ARG A 24 18.87 18.48 17.67
C ARG A 24 18.01 18.77 18.88
N ALA A 25 16.69 18.63 18.75
CA ALA A 25 15.73 18.98 19.80
C ALA A 25 15.53 17.86 20.85
N GLY A 26 15.91 16.61 20.54
CA GLY A 26 15.67 15.46 21.42
C GLY A 26 14.24 14.92 21.33
N SER A 27 13.73 14.32 22.41
CA SER A 27 12.39 13.74 22.46
C SER A 27 11.30 14.78 22.23
N GLN A 28 10.48 14.56 21.20
CA GLN A 28 9.46 15.53 20.81
C GLN A 28 8.27 15.58 21.78
N THR A 29 7.87 16.79 22.16
CA THR A 29 6.60 17.06 22.86
C THR A 29 5.48 17.32 21.83
N THR A 30 4.22 17.30 22.26
CA THR A 30 3.07 17.64 21.40
C THR A 30 3.23 19.02 20.76
N ASN A 31 3.73 20.01 21.52
CA ASN A 31 3.94 21.37 21.02
C ASN A 31 5.09 21.46 20.01
N SER A 32 6.19 20.71 20.19
CA SER A 32 7.28 20.71 19.22
C SER A 32 6.87 20.09 17.90
N ARG A 33 5.99 19.06 17.92
CA ARG A 33 5.42 18.47 16.70
C ARG A 33 4.54 19.43 15.91
N ILE A 34 3.72 20.22 16.59
CA ILE A 34 2.87 21.23 15.95
C ILE A 34 3.74 22.31 15.29
N ASN A 35 4.75 22.82 16.01
CA ASN A 35 5.68 23.81 15.47
C ASN A 35 6.47 23.31 14.26
N GLU A 36 6.97 22.06 14.32
CA GLU A 36 7.67 21.43 13.19
C GLU A 36 6.76 21.39 11.94
N GLN A 37 5.50 20.94 12.10
CA GLN A 37 4.53 20.88 11.02
C GLN A 37 4.20 22.26 10.44
N GLU A 38 4.11 23.31 11.27
CA GLU A 38 3.89 24.67 10.80
C GLU A 38 5.12 25.21 10.04
N ASN A 39 6.32 25.09 10.60
CA ASN A 39 7.56 25.51 9.94
C ASN A 39 7.75 24.81 8.59
N ARG A 40 7.45 23.51 8.53
CA ARG A 40 7.43 22.73 7.30
C ARG A 40 6.46 23.32 6.27
N LYS A 41 5.21 23.62 6.66
CA LYS A 41 4.21 24.24 5.76
C LYS A 41 4.70 25.59 5.23
N PHE A 42 5.33 26.41 6.05
CA PHE A 42 5.89 27.70 5.63
C PHE A 42 7.04 27.54 4.64
N LEU A 43 7.95 26.58 4.86
CA LEU A 43 9.05 26.30 3.91
C LEU A 43 8.52 25.87 2.54
N ILE A 44 7.49 25.02 2.51
CA ILE A 44 6.83 24.60 1.27
C ILE A 44 6.20 25.78 0.55
N GLN A 45 5.59 26.72 1.27
CA GLN A 45 5.00 27.91 0.66
C GLN A 45 6.06 28.86 0.10
N ILE A 46 7.15 29.07 0.83
CA ILE A 46 8.26 29.95 0.41
C ILE A 46 9.01 29.37 -0.79
N SER A 47 9.16 28.04 -0.88
CA SER A 47 9.87 27.38 -1.98
C SER A 47 9.27 27.70 -3.35
N ARG A 48 7.97 28.01 -3.44
CA ARG A 48 7.29 28.45 -4.67
C ARG A 48 7.84 29.75 -5.24
N HIS A 49 8.40 30.61 -4.40
CA HIS A 49 8.94 31.92 -4.81
C HIS A 49 10.46 32.00 -4.71
N ARG A 50 11.08 31.20 -3.83
CA ARG A 50 12.52 31.19 -3.53
C ARG A 50 13.09 29.78 -3.56
N PHE A 51 12.81 29.06 -4.64
CA PHE A 51 13.17 27.65 -4.83
C PHE A 51 14.65 27.37 -4.54
N SER A 52 15.55 28.07 -5.23
CA SER A 52 17.01 27.89 -5.08
C SER A 52 17.48 27.99 -3.62
N LEU A 53 16.97 28.97 -2.87
CA LEU A 53 17.36 29.20 -1.48
C LEU A 53 16.88 28.07 -0.56
N VAL A 54 15.61 27.69 -0.67
CA VAL A 54 15.01 26.64 0.17
C VAL A 54 15.63 25.28 -0.12
N ILE A 55 15.78 24.91 -1.39
CA ILE A 55 16.38 23.63 -1.77
C ILE A 55 17.85 23.58 -1.32
N SER A 56 18.65 24.63 -1.54
CA SER A 56 20.03 24.67 -1.06
C SER A 56 20.12 24.52 0.46
N GLY A 57 19.24 25.19 1.20
CA GLY A 57 19.16 25.07 2.66
C GLY A 57 18.81 23.67 3.12
N LEU A 58 17.75 23.06 2.57
CA LEU A 58 17.33 21.70 2.89
C LEU A 58 18.38 20.65 2.50
N THR A 59 19.06 20.82 1.35
CA THR A 59 20.17 19.93 0.95
C THR A 59 21.32 19.98 1.95
N LYS A 60 21.70 21.18 2.44
CA LYS A 60 22.75 21.33 3.46
C LYS A 60 22.34 20.73 4.81
N ILE A 61 21.06 20.85 5.19
CA ILE A 61 20.53 20.18 6.38
C ILE A 61 20.62 18.67 6.21
N LEU A 62 20.13 18.13 5.10
CA LEU A 62 20.16 16.69 4.80
C LEU A 62 21.57 16.12 4.87
N GLN A 63 22.55 16.80 4.25
CA GLN A 63 23.96 16.41 4.30
C GLN A 63 24.50 16.38 5.73
N ARG A 64 24.26 17.44 6.51
CA ARG A 64 24.72 17.51 7.92
C ARG A 64 24.12 16.42 8.79
N VAL A 65 22.82 16.13 8.66
CA VAL A 65 22.16 15.04 9.42
C VAL A 65 22.70 13.68 8.97
N ASN A 66 22.96 13.49 7.69
CA ASN A 66 23.53 12.25 7.18
C ASN A 66 24.97 12.02 7.69
N ASP A 67 25.80 13.07 7.74
CA ASP A 67 27.19 12.99 8.22
C ASP A 67 27.28 12.70 9.73
N THR A 68 26.21 12.97 10.50
CA THR A 68 26.15 12.64 11.94
C THR A 68 25.86 11.17 12.24
N LEU A 69 25.45 10.37 11.25
CA LEU A 69 25.31 8.93 11.42
C LEU A 69 26.72 8.29 11.51
N PRO A 70 27.01 7.48 12.54
CA PRO A 70 28.29 6.78 12.63
C PRO A 70 28.45 5.87 11.41
N GLY A 71 29.41 6.21 10.56
CA GLY A 71 29.57 5.58 9.26
C GLY A 71 29.89 4.10 9.34
N THR A 72 29.37 3.41 8.33
CA THR A 72 29.80 2.21 7.59
C THR A 72 31.32 1.92 7.46
N GLY A 73 32.20 2.57 8.22
CA GLY A 73 33.62 2.25 8.35
C GLY A 73 33.85 1.29 9.52
N GLY A 74 34.43 0.12 9.26
CA GLY A 74 34.68 -0.91 10.26
C GLY A 74 35.40 -0.39 11.51
N GLY A 75 34.74 -0.49 12.66
CA GLY A 75 35.31 -0.15 13.97
C GLY A 75 34.31 -0.44 15.09
N GLN A 76 34.76 -1.18 16.11
CA GLN A 76 33.95 -1.69 17.21
C GLN A 76 33.30 -0.62 18.12
N ARG A 77 32.04 -0.89 18.49
CA ARG A 77 31.31 -0.61 19.75
C ARG A 77 30.88 0.84 20.08
N SER A 78 29.57 1.03 20.30
CA SER A 78 29.03 1.57 21.57
C SER A 78 27.54 1.24 21.73
N PHE A 79 27.17 0.64 22.86
CA PHE A 79 25.81 0.20 23.24
C PHE A 79 24.88 1.36 23.72
N HIS A 80 25.22 2.62 23.42
CA HIS A 80 24.49 3.82 23.90
C HIS A 80 23.86 4.71 22.81
N ASN A 81 23.92 4.32 21.52
CA ASN A 81 23.59 5.22 20.39
C ASN A 81 22.21 5.05 19.74
N THR A 82 21.34 4.17 20.21
CA THR A 82 20.09 3.84 19.49
C THR A 82 19.11 5.01 19.37
N ASP A 83 18.99 5.84 20.40
CA ASP A 83 18.03 6.95 20.40
C ASP A 83 18.49 8.12 19.53
N GLN A 84 19.79 8.44 19.57
CA GLN A 84 20.36 9.48 18.69
C GLN A 84 20.32 9.05 17.23
N GLU A 85 20.62 7.78 16.94
CA GLU A 85 20.54 7.21 15.59
C GLU A 85 19.09 7.23 15.07
N ARG A 86 18.13 6.81 15.90
CA ARG A 86 16.69 6.89 15.60
C ARG A 86 16.25 8.32 15.28
N ASN A 87 16.67 9.28 16.10
CA ASN A 87 16.36 10.69 15.89
C ASN A 87 16.98 11.23 14.59
N CYS A 88 18.16 10.75 14.18
CA CYS A 88 18.77 11.09 12.89
C CYS A 88 17.94 10.53 11.73
N TYR A 89 17.52 9.27 11.79
CA TYR A 89 16.65 8.69 10.76
C TYR A 89 15.31 9.42 10.66
N GLU A 90 14.66 9.73 11.78
CA GLU A 90 13.42 10.52 11.81
C GLU A 90 13.62 11.92 11.21
N SER A 91 14.76 12.56 11.50
CA SER A 91 15.11 13.85 10.92
C SER A 91 15.34 13.76 9.39
N ILE A 92 16.02 12.72 8.90
CA ILE A 92 16.18 12.47 7.45
C ILE A 92 14.82 12.30 6.78
N ILE A 93 13.92 11.54 7.41
CA ILE A 93 12.56 11.31 6.91
C ILE A 93 11.81 12.64 6.77
N ILE A 94 11.81 13.48 7.82
CA ILE A 94 11.17 14.80 7.81
C ILE A 94 11.74 15.70 6.70
N VAL A 95 13.07 15.73 6.54
CA VAL A 95 13.75 16.56 5.53
C VAL A 95 13.45 16.07 4.11
N LEU A 96 13.51 14.76 3.85
CA LEU A 96 13.18 14.18 2.55
C LEU A 96 11.71 14.42 2.18
N ASP A 97 10.79 14.23 3.12
CA ASP A 97 9.35 14.47 2.92
C ASP A 97 9.05 15.98 2.70
N THR A 98 9.85 16.87 3.28
CA THR A 98 9.76 18.31 3.01
C THR A 98 10.33 18.67 1.63
N LEU A 99 11.46 18.08 1.24
CA LEU A 99 12.07 18.25 -0.09
C LEU A 99 11.15 17.79 -1.21
N GLU A 100 10.53 16.62 -1.05
CA GLU A 100 9.55 16.07 -2.00
C GLU A 100 8.41 17.06 -2.26
N GLN A 101 7.80 17.59 -1.20
CA GLN A 101 6.70 18.54 -1.32
C GLN A 101 7.14 19.88 -1.90
N CYS A 102 8.36 20.34 -1.64
CA CYS A 102 8.90 21.56 -2.28
C CYS A 102 9.09 21.36 -3.79
N LEU A 103 9.61 20.20 -4.21
CA LEU A 103 9.84 19.87 -5.62
C LEU A 103 8.54 19.65 -6.39
N ALA A 104 7.57 18.95 -5.80
CA ALA A 104 6.28 18.67 -6.42
C ALA A 104 5.44 19.94 -6.66
N ASN A 105 5.65 21.00 -5.88
CA ASN A 105 4.90 22.26 -5.95
C ASN A 105 5.56 23.35 -6.82
N GLN A 106 6.61 23.01 -7.59
CA GLN A 106 7.35 24.00 -8.37
C GLN A 106 6.59 24.43 -9.65
N PRO A 107 6.52 25.74 -9.98
CA PRO A 107 5.99 26.20 -11.26
C PRO A 107 6.89 25.75 -12.43
N LYS A 108 6.27 25.36 -13.56
CA LYS A 108 6.92 24.67 -14.69
C LYS A 108 7.97 25.50 -15.48
N ASP A 109 8.09 26.81 -15.26
CA ASP A 109 8.77 27.73 -16.19
C ASP A 109 9.95 28.56 -15.64
N THR A 110 10.57 28.15 -14.53
CA THR A 110 11.74 28.87 -13.99
C THR A 110 12.93 27.92 -13.89
N SER A 111 13.80 27.91 -14.91
CA SER A 111 15.12 27.27 -14.81
C SER A 111 16.21 28.34 -14.82
N ASN A 112 16.76 28.64 -13.65
CA ASN A 112 17.94 29.48 -13.49
C ASN A 112 19.21 28.60 -13.33
N LYS A 113 20.39 29.13 -13.68
CA LYS A 113 21.67 28.40 -13.60
C LYS A 113 22.00 27.94 -12.17
N ASP A 114 21.69 28.77 -11.18
CA ASP A 114 21.91 28.46 -9.76
C ASP A 114 21.07 27.26 -9.27
N GLU A 115 19.87 27.09 -9.83
CA GLU A 115 18.98 25.97 -9.50
C GLU A 115 19.56 24.65 -10.00
N THR A 116 20.17 24.65 -11.18
CA THR A 116 20.84 23.47 -11.75
C THR A 116 22.01 23.00 -10.88
N MET A 117 22.77 23.92 -10.27
CA MET A 117 23.86 23.58 -9.36
C MET A 117 23.34 22.98 -8.05
N ASN A 118 22.30 23.58 -7.45
CA ASN A 118 21.68 23.05 -6.23
C ASN A 118 21.07 21.65 -6.46
N VAL A 119 20.47 21.42 -7.62
CA VAL A 119 19.95 20.10 -8.02
C VAL A 119 21.06 19.06 -8.11
N LYS A 120 22.23 19.40 -8.68
CA LYS A 120 23.39 18.49 -8.70
C LYS A 120 23.89 18.15 -7.30
N LEU A 121 23.89 19.13 -6.38
CA LEU A 121 24.27 18.90 -4.98
C LEU A 121 23.26 18.01 -4.24
N LEU A 122 21.97 18.15 -4.54
CA LEU A 122 20.91 17.30 -4.00
C LEU A 122 20.96 15.87 -4.54
N LEU A 123 21.26 15.68 -5.82
CA LEU A 123 21.32 14.35 -6.44
C LEU A 123 22.27 13.41 -5.71
N ARG A 124 23.42 13.90 -5.25
CA ARG A 124 24.44 13.04 -4.61
C ARG A 124 23.92 12.34 -3.33
N PRO A 125 23.35 13.04 -2.32
CA PRO A 125 22.69 12.39 -1.19
C PRO A 125 21.54 11.46 -1.61
N ILE A 126 20.72 11.87 -2.58
CA ILE A 126 19.56 11.07 -3.01
C ILE A 126 19.99 9.73 -3.63
N CYS A 127 21.03 9.72 -4.47
CA CYS A 127 21.63 8.48 -4.99
C CYS A 127 22.10 7.57 -3.84
N GLN A 128 22.77 8.12 -2.83
CA GLN A 128 23.20 7.34 -1.65
C GLN A 128 22.02 6.70 -0.93
N PHE A 129 20.93 7.45 -0.69
CA PHE A 129 19.74 6.93 -0.02
C PHE A 129 18.97 5.87 -0.83
N ILE A 130 18.98 5.97 -2.16
CA ILE A 130 18.39 4.96 -3.04
C ILE A 130 19.16 3.63 -2.97
N ASN A 131 20.48 3.71 -2.75
CA ASN A 131 21.39 2.57 -2.77
C ASN A 131 21.61 1.91 -1.40
N ILE A 132 20.87 2.32 -0.36
CA ILE A 132 20.94 1.69 0.97
C ILE A 132 20.36 0.27 0.93
N SER A 133 20.94 -0.65 1.71
CA SER A 133 20.44 -2.01 1.88
C SER A 133 19.07 -2.04 2.57
N ASN A 134 18.22 -3.00 2.21
CA ASN A 134 16.87 -3.15 2.79
C ASN A 134 16.90 -3.90 4.14
N ASP A 135 17.88 -3.63 4.99
CA ASP A 135 18.11 -4.39 6.22
C ASP A 135 17.17 -3.96 7.37
N SER A 136 16.65 -2.73 7.32
CA SER A 136 15.71 -2.19 8.32
C SER A 136 14.49 -1.54 7.68
N LEU A 137 13.35 -1.53 8.39
CA LEU A 137 12.13 -0.84 7.97
C LEU A 137 12.36 0.68 7.74
N GLN A 138 13.28 1.27 8.50
CA GLN A 138 13.67 2.68 8.36
C GLN A 138 14.39 2.92 7.03
N HIS A 139 15.31 2.05 6.64
CA HIS A 139 16.01 2.13 5.35
C HIS A 139 15.04 2.00 4.18
N VAL A 140 14.06 1.09 4.27
CA VAL A 140 12.99 0.97 3.25
C VAL A 140 12.19 2.26 3.13
N HIS A 141 11.84 2.90 4.25
CA HIS A 141 11.09 4.15 4.24
C HIS A 141 11.91 5.32 3.65
N ILE A 142 13.19 5.44 4.01
CA ILE A 142 14.11 6.44 3.46
C ILE A 142 14.30 6.23 1.95
N LYS A 143 14.52 5.00 1.50
CA LYS A 143 14.62 4.66 0.07
C LYS A 143 13.37 5.05 -0.71
N ASN A 144 12.18 4.79 -0.14
CA ASN A 144 10.91 5.20 -0.74
C ASN A 144 10.77 6.72 -0.85
N LEU A 145 11.13 7.47 0.20
CA LEU A 145 11.11 8.94 0.16
C LEU A 145 12.16 9.50 -0.81
N ALA A 146 13.37 8.96 -0.83
CA ALA A 146 14.41 9.34 -1.78
C ALA A 146 13.97 9.10 -3.23
N SER A 147 13.29 7.98 -3.50
CA SER A 147 12.67 7.72 -4.80
C SER A 147 11.63 8.77 -5.17
N LYS A 148 10.78 9.22 -4.23
CA LYS A 148 9.78 10.27 -4.50
C LYS A 148 10.44 11.62 -4.75
N VAL A 149 11.47 11.96 -3.98
CA VAL A 149 12.28 13.17 -4.19
C VAL A 149 12.91 13.14 -5.58
N LEU A 150 13.51 12.02 -6.00
CA LEU A 150 14.11 11.88 -7.33
C LEU A 150 13.07 11.99 -8.45
N PHE A 151 11.91 11.37 -8.28
CA PHE A 151 10.79 11.47 -9.22
C PHE A 151 10.34 12.93 -9.38
N ALA A 152 10.10 13.64 -8.27
CA ALA A 152 9.70 15.04 -8.29
C ALA A 152 10.80 15.94 -8.90
N LEU A 153 12.06 15.67 -8.59
CA LEU A 153 13.23 16.38 -9.15
C LEU A 153 13.30 16.23 -10.67
N SER A 154 13.08 15.02 -11.19
CA SER A 154 13.17 14.75 -12.62
C SER A 154 12.04 15.37 -13.45
N LEU A 155 10.94 15.84 -12.83
CA LEU A 155 9.87 16.53 -13.56
C LEU A 155 10.41 17.77 -14.28
N ASN A 156 11.16 18.62 -13.56
CA ASN A 156 11.69 19.89 -14.08
C ASN A 156 13.18 19.83 -14.43
N PHE A 157 13.95 18.89 -13.85
CA PHE A 157 15.39 18.80 -14.04
C PHE A 157 15.86 17.49 -14.69
N PHE A 158 15.05 16.93 -15.59
CA PHE A 158 15.33 15.66 -16.27
C PHE A 158 16.75 15.59 -16.85
N THR A 159 17.21 16.63 -17.56
CA THR A 159 18.54 16.65 -18.20
C THR A 159 19.68 16.44 -17.19
N ALA A 160 19.58 17.01 -15.98
CA ALA A 160 20.61 16.83 -14.96
C ALA A 160 20.69 15.37 -14.47
N VAL A 161 19.52 14.73 -14.30
CA VAL A 161 19.44 13.33 -13.88
C VAL A 161 19.85 12.38 -15.02
N PHE A 162 19.39 12.66 -16.24
CA PHE A 162 19.74 11.89 -17.43
C PHE A 162 21.24 11.92 -17.71
N ASN A 163 21.89 13.09 -17.59
CA ASN A 163 23.34 13.20 -17.76
C ASN A 163 24.09 12.37 -16.71
N ARG A 164 23.64 12.36 -15.44
CA ARG A 164 24.23 11.52 -14.40
C ARG A 164 24.18 10.03 -14.78
N ILE A 165 23.05 9.56 -15.30
CA ILE A 165 22.88 8.18 -15.77
C ILE A 165 23.74 7.91 -16.99
N SER A 166 23.74 8.81 -17.99
CA SER A 166 24.51 8.67 -19.23
C SER A 166 26.02 8.64 -18.95
N ASP A 167 26.52 9.55 -18.13
CA ASP A 167 27.93 9.62 -17.73
C ASP A 167 28.35 8.32 -17.02
N HIS A 168 27.55 7.84 -16.08
CA HIS A 168 27.84 6.58 -15.40
C HIS A 168 27.81 5.36 -16.35
N LEU A 169 26.85 5.30 -17.27
CA LEU A 169 26.85 4.25 -18.31
C LEU A 169 28.10 4.34 -19.19
N GLN A 170 28.57 5.56 -19.50
CA GLN A 170 29.81 5.76 -20.26
C GLN A 170 31.03 5.26 -19.50
N GLU A 171 31.15 5.58 -18.21
CA GLU A 171 32.21 5.09 -17.33
C GLU A 171 32.25 3.55 -17.32
N LEU A 172 31.09 2.90 -17.24
CA LEU A 172 30.97 1.43 -17.24
C LEU A 172 31.38 0.77 -18.56
N THR A 173 31.32 1.48 -19.69
CA THR A 173 31.81 0.92 -20.98
C THR A 173 33.33 0.79 -21.04
N VAL A 174 34.06 1.61 -20.27
CA VAL A 174 35.53 1.65 -20.24
C VAL A 174 36.09 1.00 -18.97
N CYS A 175 35.24 0.70 -17.99
CA CYS A 175 35.66 0.15 -16.70
C CYS A 175 36.27 -1.26 -16.84
N ASN A 176 37.47 -1.45 -16.28
CA ASN A 176 38.18 -2.73 -16.31
C ASN A 176 37.87 -3.64 -15.11
N GLU A 177 37.23 -3.14 -14.04
CA GLU A 177 36.89 -3.94 -12.85
C GLU A 177 35.86 -5.04 -13.15
N GLU A 178 36.04 -6.26 -12.65
CA GLU A 178 35.14 -7.38 -12.93
C GLU A 178 33.72 -7.16 -12.38
N ASN A 179 33.61 -6.47 -11.23
CA ASN A 179 32.34 -6.15 -10.56
C ASN A 179 32.24 -4.64 -10.32
N PRO A 180 31.96 -3.84 -11.37
CA PRO A 180 31.82 -2.40 -11.21
C PRO A 180 30.54 -2.06 -10.45
N ASP A 181 30.55 -0.95 -9.71
CA ASP A 181 29.35 -0.38 -9.10
C ASP A 181 28.34 -0.01 -10.20
N CYS A 182 27.15 -0.61 -10.14
CA CYS A 182 26.07 -0.41 -11.11
C CYS A 182 24.88 0.35 -10.50
N SER A 183 25.05 0.91 -9.30
CA SER A 183 23.96 1.43 -8.49
C SER A 183 23.25 2.64 -9.13
N ASP A 184 24.00 3.53 -9.78
CA ASP A 184 23.43 4.70 -10.47
C ASP A 184 22.58 4.33 -11.72
N ILE A 185 22.66 3.08 -12.22
CA ILE A 185 21.73 2.57 -13.24
C ILE A 185 20.30 2.46 -12.67
N GLU A 186 20.17 2.14 -11.38
CA GLU A 186 18.86 2.03 -10.72
C GLU A 186 18.12 3.38 -10.65
N LEU A 187 18.77 4.52 -10.91
CA LEU A 187 18.08 5.80 -11.00
C LEU A 187 17.00 5.79 -12.11
N ILE A 188 17.19 5.01 -13.18
CA ILE A 188 16.26 4.88 -14.31
C ILE A 188 14.85 4.48 -13.86
N GLN A 189 14.72 3.61 -12.86
CA GLN A 189 13.40 3.17 -12.35
C GLN A 189 12.74 4.20 -11.41
N HIS A 190 13.43 5.25 -10.98
CA HIS A 190 12.94 6.19 -9.97
C HIS A 190 12.60 7.58 -10.52
N ILE A 191 12.84 7.81 -11.81
CA ILE A 191 12.61 9.10 -12.48
C ILE A 191 11.23 9.15 -13.15
N ASN A 192 10.68 10.36 -13.26
CA ASN A 192 9.51 10.67 -14.04
C ASN A 192 9.86 10.69 -15.54
N ILE A 193 9.27 9.76 -16.26
CA ILE A 193 9.50 9.52 -17.68
C ILE A 193 8.18 9.74 -18.41
N ASP A 194 8.15 10.62 -19.40
CA ASP A 194 7.14 10.71 -20.46
C ASP A 194 7.63 9.95 -21.71
N VAL A 195 6.82 9.87 -22.76
CA VAL A 195 7.17 9.15 -23.99
C VAL A 195 8.50 9.62 -24.62
N ASP A 196 8.78 10.93 -24.64
CA ASP A 196 9.98 11.47 -25.28
C ASP A 196 11.24 11.21 -24.45
N ARG A 197 11.14 11.30 -23.13
CA ARG A 197 12.20 10.92 -22.18
C ARG A 197 12.48 9.42 -22.24
N LEU A 198 11.45 8.59 -22.43
CA LEU A 198 11.62 7.15 -22.62
C LEU A 198 12.43 6.87 -23.88
N ILE A 199 12.12 7.54 -24.99
CA ILE A 199 12.88 7.45 -26.24
C ILE A 199 14.35 7.81 -26.01
N GLN A 200 14.65 8.87 -25.26
CA GLN A 200 16.04 9.27 -24.96
C GLN A 200 16.80 8.19 -24.20
N ILE A 201 16.21 7.64 -23.13
CA ILE A 201 16.83 6.58 -22.31
C ILE A 201 17.05 5.29 -23.13
N LEU A 202 16.08 4.91 -23.96
CA LEU A 202 16.20 3.72 -24.81
C LEU A 202 17.30 3.90 -25.87
N ASN A 203 17.42 5.08 -26.48
CA ASN A 203 18.49 5.35 -27.44
C ASN A 203 19.88 5.27 -26.79
N GLU A 204 20.01 5.87 -25.60
CA GLU A 204 21.25 5.83 -24.82
C GLU A 204 21.66 4.39 -24.49
N THR A 205 20.67 3.57 -24.12
CA THR A 205 20.85 2.14 -23.85
C THR A 205 21.30 1.40 -25.11
N VAL A 206 20.63 1.60 -26.25
CA VAL A 206 20.97 0.92 -27.52
C VAL A 206 22.44 1.15 -27.91
N GLN A 207 22.93 2.38 -27.72
CA GLN A 207 24.30 2.76 -28.06
C GLN A 207 25.34 2.08 -27.16
N LYS A 208 25.08 2.00 -25.85
CA LYS A 208 26.07 1.54 -24.86
C LYS A 208 25.97 0.06 -24.50
N TYR A 209 24.81 -0.58 -24.69
CA TYR A 209 24.52 -1.92 -24.16
C TYR A 209 25.58 -2.97 -24.53
N LYS A 210 26.01 -3.02 -25.80
CA LYS A 210 26.99 -4.03 -26.27
C LYS A 210 28.36 -3.92 -25.61
N LEU A 211 28.70 -2.73 -25.09
CA LEU A 211 29.99 -2.43 -24.47
C LEU A 211 29.99 -2.72 -22.96
N LEU A 212 28.82 -2.91 -22.35
CA LEU A 212 28.69 -3.13 -20.91
C LEU A 212 29.03 -4.57 -20.49
N LYS A 213 29.35 -4.73 -19.20
CA LYS A 213 29.58 -6.03 -18.56
C LYS A 213 28.26 -6.70 -18.12
N LYS A 214 28.34 -7.99 -17.82
CA LYS A 214 27.17 -8.83 -17.46
C LYS A 214 26.42 -8.32 -16.22
N SER A 215 27.13 -7.80 -15.21
CA SER A 215 26.52 -7.20 -14.01
C SER A 215 25.66 -6.00 -14.38
N ALA A 216 26.23 -5.04 -15.14
CA ALA A 216 25.54 -3.86 -15.64
C ALA A 216 24.35 -4.21 -16.55
N HIS A 217 24.46 -5.23 -17.42
CA HIS A 217 23.34 -5.70 -18.24
C HIS A 217 22.12 -6.08 -17.41
N THR A 218 22.34 -6.78 -16.30
CA THR A 218 21.25 -7.30 -15.47
C THR A 218 20.51 -6.16 -14.79
N VAL A 219 21.25 -5.22 -14.19
CA VAL A 219 20.68 -4.04 -13.52
C VAL A 219 19.96 -3.14 -14.53
N LEU A 220 20.56 -2.92 -15.71
CA LEU A 220 19.99 -2.07 -16.75
C LEU A 220 18.68 -2.64 -17.32
N VAL A 221 18.63 -3.94 -17.62
CA VAL A 221 17.41 -4.59 -18.12
C VAL A 221 16.27 -4.47 -17.10
N ASN A 222 16.55 -4.75 -15.82
CA ASN A 222 15.54 -4.66 -14.75
C ASN A 222 15.07 -3.21 -14.53
N SER A 223 15.99 -2.25 -14.57
CA SER A 223 15.68 -0.83 -14.37
C SER A 223 14.85 -0.27 -15.52
N LEU A 224 15.14 -0.66 -16.76
CA LEU A 224 14.36 -0.28 -17.94
C LEU A 224 12.96 -0.90 -17.93
N GLU A 225 12.83 -2.18 -17.56
CA GLU A 225 11.51 -2.81 -17.43
C GLU A 225 10.64 -2.06 -16.42
N ARG A 226 11.20 -1.74 -15.24
CA ARG A 226 10.50 -1.00 -14.20
C ARG A 226 10.18 0.44 -14.63
N ALA A 227 11.07 1.10 -15.35
CA ALA A 227 10.82 2.44 -15.91
C ALA A 227 9.63 2.44 -16.88
N ILE A 228 9.51 1.45 -17.76
CA ILE A 228 8.35 1.31 -18.66
C ILE A 228 7.07 1.12 -17.85
N TRP A 229 7.08 0.27 -16.81
CA TRP A 229 5.92 0.10 -15.92
C TRP A 229 5.54 1.39 -15.20
N ASN A 230 6.52 2.10 -14.65
CA ASN A 230 6.29 3.35 -13.93
C ASN A 230 5.75 4.44 -14.87
N TRP A 231 6.22 4.50 -16.12
CA TRP A 231 5.64 5.35 -17.16
C TRP A 231 4.18 4.99 -17.44
N MET A 232 3.85 3.70 -17.62
CA MET A 232 2.46 3.26 -17.83
C MET A 232 1.54 3.56 -16.64
N ASP A 233 2.06 3.46 -15.41
CA ASP A 233 1.33 3.77 -14.18
C ASP A 233 1.12 5.29 -14.00
N THR A 234 2.12 6.10 -14.37
CA THR A 234 2.09 7.57 -14.22
C THR A 234 1.29 8.23 -15.34
N TYR A 235 1.48 7.78 -16.58
CA TYR A 235 0.90 8.35 -17.79
C TYR A 235 0.17 7.29 -18.63
N PRO A 236 -0.88 6.63 -18.09
CA PRO A 236 -1.60 5.55 -18.79
C PRO A 236 -2.26 6.00 -20.10
N HIS A 237 -2.56 7.29 -20.24
CA HIS A 237 -3.10 7.87 -21.46
C HIS A 237 -2.08 7.89 -22.60
N GLU A 238 -0.79 8.19 -22.34
CA GLU A 238 0.27 8.14 -23.36
C GLU A 238 0.41 6.72 -23.92
N PHE A 239 0.38 5.71 -23.04
CA PHE A 239 0.37 4.31 -23.47
C PHE A 239 -0.86 3.97 -24.32
N ALA A 240 -2.05 4.44 -23.95
CA ALA A 240 -3.26 4.24 -24.75
C ALA A 240 -3.13 4.89 -26.15
N GLU A 241 -2.51 6.07 -26.26
CA GLU A 241 -2.24 6.71 -27.56
C GLU A 241 -1.21 5.93 -28.39
N VAL A 242 -0.21 5.30 -27.78
CA VAL A 242 0.73 4.40 -28.48
C VAL A 242 -0.01 3.21 -29.10
N GLN A 243 -1.04 2.68 -28.44
CA GLN A 243 -1.80 1.53 -28.92
C GLN A 243 -2.84 1.85 -30.01
N LYS A 244 -3.31 3.10 -30.11
CA LYS A 244 -4.34 3.49 -31.08
C LYS A 244 -3.85 3.42 -32.52
N LYS A 245 -4.72 2.92 -33.41
CA LYS A 245 -4.58 3.12 -34.86
C LYS A 245 -4.94 4.59 -35.18
N LEU A 246 -3.93 5.43 -35.36
CA LEU A 246 -4.14 6.85 -35.68
C LEU A 246 -4.59 7.02 -37.14
N ASP A 247 -5.83 7.46 -37.34
CA ASP A 247 -6.36 7.90 -38.65
C ASP A 247 -6.06 9.39 -38.92
N TYR A 248 -5.72 9.66 -40.18
CA TYR A 248 -5.18 10.93 -40.67
C TYR A 248 -6.25 12.00 -40.86
N SER A 249 -6.08 13.15 -40.19
CA SER A 249 -6.78 14.41 -40.53
C SER A 249 -6.32 15.63 -39.73
N ASP A 250 -5.44 15.49 -38.73
CA ASP A 250 -5.11 16.57 -37.77
C ASP A 250 -3.59 16.70 -37.55
N THR A 251 -3.06 17.93 -37.63
CA THR A 251 -1.64 18.28 -37.44
C THR A 251 -1.12 17.93 -36.05
N SER A 252 -1.97 18.01 -35.01
CA SER A 252 -1.60 17.60 -33.64
C SER A 252 -1.28 16.11 -33.55
N LYS A 253 -1.96 15.28 -34.35
CA LYS A 253 -1.72 13.83 -34.43
C LYS A 253 -0.43 13.49 -35.19
N GLU A 254 0.12 14.41 -35.99
CA GLU A 254 1.36 14.17 -36.74
C GLU A 254 2.60 14.17 -35.84
N ILE A 255 2.68 15.12 -34.90
CA ILE A 255 3.78 15.18 -33.91
C ILE A 255 3.75 13.92 -33.04
N GLN A 256 2.57 13.55 -32.55
CA GLN A 256 2.40 12.36 -31.74
C GLN A 256 2.73 11.08 -32.51
N LYS A 257 2.31 10.97 -33.78
CA LYS A 257 2.69 9.86 -34.65
C LYS A 257 4.21 9.78 -34.80
N LYS A 258 4.89 10.90 -35.00
CA LYS A 258 6.35 10.94 -35.15
C LYS A 258 7.07 10.45 -33.89
N SER A 259 6.58 10.83 -32.71
CA SER A 259 7.09 10.32 -31.43
C SER A 259 6.80 8.81 -31.29
N ASN A 260 5.58 8.34 -31.57
CA ASN A 260 5.24 6.92 -31.52
C ASN A 260 6.04 6.05 -32.50
N ASP A 261 6.27 6.53 -33.73
CA ASP A 261 7.09 5.84 -34.72
C ASP A 261 8.58 5.84 -34.29
N ALA A 262 9.07 6.90 -33.64
CA ALA A 262 10.41 6.95 -33.06
C ALA A 262 10.56 5.96 -31.87
N LEU A 263 9.54 5.87 -31.01
CA LEU A 263 9.46 4.89 -29.93
C LEU A 263 9.50 3.46 -30.48
N ALA A 264 8.64 3.13 -31.44
CA ALA A 264 8.60 1.80 -32.05
C ALA A 264 9.94 1.44 -32.72
N LYS A 265 10.62 2.42 -33.34
CA LYS A 265 11.95 2.23 -33.92
C LYS A 265 12.98 1.85 -32.85
N VAL A 266 13.12 2.66 -31.80
CA VAL A 266 14.12 2.42 -30.75
C VAL A 266 13.82 1.14 -29.94
N CYS A 267 12.54 0.83 -29.70
CA CYS A 267 12.14 -0.44 -29.11
C CYS A 267 12.54 -1.64 -29.98
N GLY A 268 12.35 -1.51 -31.30
CA GLY A 268 12.78 -2.52 -32.27
C GLY A 268 14.29 -2.74 -32.28
N GLU A 269 15.07 -1.67 -32.23
CA GLU A 269 16.55 -1.71 -32.18
C GLU A 269 17.05 -2.33 -30.87
N LEU A 270 16.49 -1.91 -29.73
CA LEU A 270 16.87 -2.47 -28.43
C LEU A 270 16.52 -3.95 -28.33
N PHE A 271 15.35 -4.36 -28.84
CA PHE A 271 14.99 -5.78 -28.92
C PHE A 271 16.06 -6.58 -29.66
N ASP A 272 16.49 -6.11 -30.84
CA ASP A 272 17.46 -6.81 -31.68
C ASP A 272 18.85 -6.87 -31.02
N VAL A 273 19.22 -5.84 -30.25
CA VAL A 273 20.44 -5.82 -29.41
C VAL A 273 20.37 -6.88 -28.29
N LEU A 274 19.26 -6.96 -27.57
CA LEU A 274 19.04 -7.93 -26.49
C LEU A 274 19.06 -9.38 -27.03
N ASP A 275 18.38 -9.61 -28.14
CA ASP A 275 18.27 -10.92 -28.79
C ASP A 275 19.63 -11.42 -29.29
N THR A 276 20.38 -10.57 -30.02
CA THR A 276 21.71 -10.91 -30.52
C THR A 276 22.69 -11.23 -29.38
N TYR A 277 22.59 -10.53 -28.25
CA TYR A 277 23.44 -10.81 -27.09
C TYR A 277 23.11 -12.16 -26.43
N ALA A 278 21.84 -12.57 -26.43
CA ALA A 278 21.40 -13.85 -25.87
C ALA A 278 21.89 -15.07 -26.65
N GLU A 279 22.08 -14.96 -27.98
CA GLU A 279 22.63 -16.05 -28.80
C GLU A 279 24.13 -16.27 -28.59
N ASN A 280 24.91 -15.20 -28.40
CA ASN A 280 26.38 -15.25 -28.33
C ASN A 280 26.91 -15.94 -27.07
N LYS A 281 26.12 -15.99 -25.99
CA LYS A 281 26.46 -16.76 -24.78
C LYS A 281 25.61 -18.02 -24.79
N LYS A 282 26.22 -19.21 -24.83
CA LYS A 282 25.57 -20.56 -24.84
C LYS A 282 24.45 -20.79 -23.80
N SER A 283 24.27 -19.88 -22.83
CA SER A 283 23.13 -19.77 -21.93
C SER A 283 22.08 -18.84 -22.56
N ARG A 284 20.93 -19.39 -22.98
CA ARG A 284 19.74 -18.60 -23.36
C ARG A 284 19.49 -17.56 -22.26
N ASN A 285 19.78 -16.28 -22.52
CA ASN A 285 19.62 -15.23 -21.52
C ASN A 285 18.14 -14.87 -21.38
N VAL A 286 17.40 -15.75 -20.68
CA VAL A 286 15.96 -15.63 -20.48
C VAL A 286 15.58 -14.49 -19.53
N ALA A 287 16.54 -13.90 -18.82
CA ALA A 287 16.31 -12.78 -17.92
C ALA A 287 15.85 -11.51 -18.65
N GLY A 288 16.16 -11.37 -19.95
CA GLY A 288 15.73 -10.24 -20.77
C GLY A 288 14.31 -10.35 -21.32
N TRP A 289 13.65 -11.51 -21.19
CA TRP A 289 12.33 -11.75 -21.80
C TRP A 289 11.23 -10.78 -21.34
N PRO A 290 11.12 -10.43 -20.04
CA PRO A 290 10.15 -9.45 -19.58
C PRO A 290 10.32 -8.08 -20.27
N LEU A 291 11.55 -7.60 -20.45
CA LEU A 291 11.79 -6.35 -21.18
C LEU A 291 11.47 -6.52 -22.67
N GLN A 292 11.91 -7.62 -23.30
CA GLN A 292 11.67 -7.89 -24.72
C GLN A 292 10.17 -7.92 -25.08
N ILE A 293 9.30 -8.50 -24.24
CA ILE A 293 7.86 -8.47 -24.50
C ILE A 293 7.28 -7.05 -24.34
N MET A 294 7.75 -6.28 -23.36
CA MET A 294 7.33 -4.88 -23.20
C MET A 294 7.71 -4.04 -24.42
N LEU A 295 8.93 -4.19 -24.95
CA LEU A 295 9.36 -3.50 -26.18
C LEU A 295 8.49 -3.85 -27.41
N LEU A 296 8.03 -5.10 -27.51
CA LEU A 296 7.09 -5.51 -28.56
C LEU A 296 5.69 -4.93 -28.35
N ILE A 297 5.21 -4.85 -27.11
CA ILE A 297 3.93 -4.20 -26.75
C ILE A 297 3.96 -2.71 -27.13
N LEU A 298 5.09 -2.03 -26.94
CA LEU A 298 5.30 -0.65 -27.38
C LEU A 298 5.47 -0.49 -28.91
N SER A 299 5.45 -1.59 -29.66
CA SER A 299 5.58 -1.64 -31.12
C SER A 299 4.37 -2.33 -31.77
N PRO A 300 3.13 -1.82 -31.60
CA PRO A 300 1.89 -2.54 -31.94
C PRO A 300 1.81 -2.96 -33.41
N LYS A 301 2.30 -2.14 -34.36
CA LYS A 301 2.34 -2.47 -35.80
C LYS A 301 3.18 -3.72 -36.08
N VAL A 302 4.33 -3.86 -35.41
CA VAL A 302 5.22 -5.02 -35.55
C VAL A 302 4.56 -6.25 -34.95
N LEU A 303 3.90 -6.11 -33.80
CA LEU A 303 3.19 -7.20 -33.13
C LEU A 303 1.99 -7.69 -33.97
N GLU A 304 1.25 -6.76 -34.58
CA GLU A 304 0.14 -7.05 -35.51
C GLU A 304 0.61 -7.85 -36.72
N GLU A 305 1.72 -7.45 -37.35
CA GLU A 305 2.32 -8.18 -38.47
C GLU A 305 2.72 -9.62 -38.05
N ILE A 306 3.39 -9.77 -36.91
CA ILE A 306 3.87 -11.07 -36.42
C ILE A 306 2.70 -12.04 -36.17
N LEU A 307 1.61 -11.57 -35.57
CA LEU A 307 0.48 -12.41 -35.18
C LEU A 307 -0.45 -12.71 -36.37
N ASN A 308 -0.59 -11.79 -37.31
CA ASN A 308 -1.39 -12.00 -38.53
C ASN A 308 -0.65 -12.82 -39.61
N ALA A 309 0.67 -13.00 -39.48
CA ALA A 309 1.50 -13.75 -40.43
C ALA A 309 1.17 -15.26 -40.57
N LYS A 310 0.17 -15.78 -39.85
CA LYS A 310 -0.38 -17.14 -40.07
C LYS A 310 -1.63 -17.14 -40.97
N THR A 311 -2.27 -15.98 -41.14
CA THR A 311 -3.61 -15.88 -41.74
C THR A 311 -3.60 -15.25 -43.13
N THR A 312 -2.70 -14.30 -43.41
CA THR A 312 -2.78 -13.49 -44.65
C THR A 312 -1.49 -13.36 -45.46
N ALA A 313 -0.29 -13.56 -44.88
CA ALA A 313 1.00 -13.54 -45.60
C ALA A 313 2.16 -14.07 -44.71
N PRO A 314 3.30 -14.56 -45.27
CA PRO A 314 4.49 -14.90 -44.47
C PRO A 314 5.08 -13.65 -43.78
N CYS A 315 5.53 -13.83 -42.53
CA CYS A 315 6.14 -12.77 -41.72
C CYS A 315 7.39 -12.20 -42.43
N SER A 316 7.58 -10.87 -42.40
CA SER A 316 8.78 -10.25 -42.96
C SER A 316 10.04 -10.90 -42.36
N PRO A 317 11.10 -11.14 -43.17
CA PRO A 317 12.39 -11.63 -42.67
C PRO A 317 12.93 -10.77 -41.52
N LYS A 318 12.65 -9.46 -41.54
CA LYS A 318 13.03 -8.51 -40.50
C LYS A 318 12.40 -8.83 -39.13
N HIS A 319 11.22 -9.44 -39.09
CA HIS A 319 10.48 -9.74 -37.87
C HIS A 319 10.50 -11.23 -37.51
N SER A 320 11.25 -12.05 -38.25
CA SER A 320 11.36 -13.50 -38.02
C SER A 320 11.87 -13.84 -36.63
N ARG A 321 12.91 -13.16 -36.13
CA ARG A 321 13.45 -13.36 -34.78
C ARG A 321 12.45 -12.99 -33.68
N LYS A 322 11.77 -11.85 -33.84
CA LYS A 322 10.70 -11.39 -32.94
C LYS A 322 9.54 -12.40 -32.88
N LYS A 323 9.19 -13.02 -34.01
CA LYS A 323 8.23 -14.13 -34.08
C LYS A 323 8.74 -15.39 -33.34
N GLN A 324 9.99 -15.79 -33.56
CA GLN A 324 10.59 -16.94 -32.88
C GLN A 324 10.63 -16.77 -31.36
N PHE A 325 10.85 -15.55 -30.89
CA PHE A 325 10.76 -15.19 -29.47
C PHE A 325 9.36 -15.44 -28.91
N ILE A 326 8.30 -14.94 -29.56
CA ILE A 326 6.90 -15.20 -29.15
C ILE A 326 6.58 -16.70 -29.15
N ASP A 327 7.00 -17.42 -30.19
CA ASP A 327 6.82 -18.87 -30.26
C ASP A 327 7.62 -19.59 -29.15
N GLY A 328 8.79 -19.05 -28.76
CA GLY A 328 9.59 -19.51 -27.63
C GLY A 328 8.88 -19.37 -26.28
N ILE A 329 8.23 -18.22 -26.05
CA ILE A 329 7.40 -17.99 -24.87
C ILE A 329 6.25 -19.02 -24.81
N LYS A 330 5.52 -19.20 -25.91
CA LYS A 330 4.41 -20.17 -25.99
C LYS A 330 4.87 -21.60 -25.71
N ARG A 331 5.99 -22.01 -26.31
CA ARG A 331 6.60 -23.33 -26.03
C ARG A 331 7.05 -23.48 -24.57
N GLY A 332 7.47 -22.39 -23.92
CA GLY A 332 7.86 -22.40 -22.51
C GLY A 332 6.71 -22.68 -21.55
N LEU A 333 5.48 -22.31 -21.93
CA LEU A 333 4.26 -22.57 -21.15
C LEU A 333 3.66 -23.97 -21.39
N GLY A 334 3.89 -24.58 -22.56
CA GLY A 334 3.24 -25.84 -22.92
C GLY A 334 3.58 -27.00 -21.97
N MET A 335 2.56 -27.61 -21.37
CA MET A 335 2.67 -28.79 -20.49
C MET A 335 3.09 -30.08 -21.22
N HIS A 336 2.95 -30.14 -22.55
CA HIS A 336 3.16 -31.35 -23.37
C HIS A 336 4.52 -31.42 -24.09
N GLY A 337 5.46 -30.51 -23.81
CA GLY A 337 6.82 -30.60 -24.33
C GLY A 337 7.76 -31.25 -23.32
N GLY A 338 8.07 -32.54 -23.47
CA GLY A 338 8.96 -33.29 -22.56
C GLY A 338 10.43 -32.85 -22.51
N SER A 339 10.75 -31.58 -22.77
CA SER A 339 12.13 -31.07 -22.90
C SER A 339 12.31 -29.56 -22.67
N SER A 340 11.36 -28.83 -22.05
CA SER A 340 11.60 -27.43 -21.67
C SER A 340 12.37 -27.36 -20.34
N SER A 341 13.46 -26.58 -20.29
CA SER A 341 14.21 -26.36 -19.06
C SER A 341 13.36 -25.57 -18.06
N ARG A 342 13.40 -25.94 -16.77
CA ARG A 342 12.67 -25.25 -15.69
C ARG A 342 12.81 -23.73 -15.75
N SER A 343 14.03 -23.23 -15.95
CA SER A 343 14.33 -21.80 -16.09
C SER A 343 13.60 -21.11 -17.25
N LEU A 344 13.29 -21.83 -18.33
CA LEU A 344 12.62 -21.30 -19.50
C LEU A 344 11.11 -21.21 -19.26
N THR A 345 10.52 -22.19 -18.58
CA THR A 345 9.14 -22.11 -18.10
C THR A 345 8.97 -20.98 -17.09
N GLU A 346 9.88 -20.85 -16.12
CA GLU A 346 9.85 -19.76 -15.14
C GLU A 346 9.93 -18.37 -15.81
N ALA A 347 10.83 -18.19 -16.78
CA ALA A 347 10.91 -16.94 -17.53
C ALA A 347 9.67 -16.68 -18.41
N ALA A 348 9.12 -17.72 -19.05
CA ALA A 348 7.89 -17.61 -19.85
C ALA A 348 6.70 -17.17 -18.98
N ILE A 349 6.56 -17.73 -17.77
CA ILE A 349 5.51 -17.36 -16.82
C ILE A 349 5.62 -15.88 -16.44
N VAL A 350 6.80 -15.43 -15.99
CA VAL A 350 7.02 -14.01 -15.63
C VAL A 350 6.66 -13.10 -16.81
N THR A 351 7.16 -13.43 -17.99
CA THR A 351 6.93 -12.66 -19.22
C THR A 351 5.44 -12.59 -19.58
N CYS A 352 4.70 -13.71 -19.47
CA CYS A 352 3.27 -13.77 -19.78
C CYS A 352 2.41 -13.03 -18.75
N VAL A 353 2.79 -13.03 -17.46
CA VAL A 353 2.11 -12.21 -16.46
C VAL A 353 2.25 -10.72 -16.79
N LYS A 354 3.45 -10.28 -17.18
CA LYS A 354 3.69 -8.90 -17.64
C LYS A 354 2.85 -8.54 -18.87
N LEU A 355 2.77 -9.44 -19.85
CA LEU A 355 1.89 -9.29 -21.01
C LEU A 355 0.41 -9.14 -20.60
N CYS A 356 -0.09 -10.02 -19.72
CA CYS A 356 -1.46 -9.96 -19.23
C CYS A 356 -1.74 -8.64 -18.50
N LYS A 357 -0.81 -8.19 -17.65
CA LYS A 357 -0.90 -6.91 -16.94
C LYS A 357 -0.95 -5.73 -17.91
N ALA A 358 -0.09 -5.71 -18.92
CA ALA A 358 -0.01 -4.62 -19.88
C ALA A 358 -1.32 -4.48 -20.68
N SER A 359 -1.96 -5.60 -21.02
CA SER A 359 -3.25 -5.59 -21.71
C SER A 359 -4.37 -4.90 -20.90
N THR A 360 -4.26 -4.83 -19.57
CA THR A 360 -5.25 -4.13 -18.74
C THR A 360 -5.23 -2.61 -18.92
N TYR A 361 -4.13 -2.04 -19.43
CA TYR A 361 -3.99 -0.60 -19.71
C TYR A 361 -4.56 -0.23 -21.09
N ILE A 362 -5.11 -1.20 -21.82
CA ILE A 362 -5.79 -0.99 -23.10
C ILE A 362 -7.30 -0.98 -22.83
N ASN A 363 -8.00 -0.03 -23.42
CA ASN A 363 -9.44 0.07 -23.25
C ASN A 363 -10.15 -1.12 -23.94
N ASN A 364 -11.07 -1.75 -23.22
CA ASN A 364 -11.85 -2.90 -23.68
C ASN A 364 -12.69 -2.62 -24.94
N LEU A 365 -12.94 -1.35 -25.27
CA LEU A 365 -13.60 -0.94 -26.53
C LEU A 365 -12.76 -1.31 -27.76
N ASP A 366 -11.43 -1.36 -27.65
CA ASP A 366 -10.54 -1.83 -28.72
C ASP A 366 -10.38 -3.36 -28.65
N SER A 367 -11.50 -4.08 -28.74
CA SER A 367 -11.51 -5.55 -28.67
C SER A 367 -10.73 -6.23 -29.82
N SER A 368 -10.46 -5.48 -30.90
CA SER A 368 -9.63 -5.87 -32.03
C SER A 368 -8.13 -5.78 -31.78
N ASN A 369 -7.69 -5.20 -30.65
CA ASN A 369 -6.28 -5.03 -30.37
C ASN A 369 -5.54 -6.37 -30.35
N VAL A 370 -4.41 -6.44 -31.06
CA VAL A 370 -3.65 -7.67 -31.26
C VAL A 370 -3.09 -8.24 -29.94
N ILE A 371 -2.88 -7.39 -28.93
CA ILE A 371 -2.41 -7.81 -27.61
C ILE A 371 -3.43 -8.73 -26.93
N PHE A 372 -4.74 -8.46 -27.06
CA PHE A 372 -5.77 -9.35 -26.52
C PHE A 372 -5.75 -10.72 -27.19
N THR A 373 -5.48 -10.77 -28.51
CA THR A 373 -5.30 -12.03 -29.23
C THR A 373 -4.12 -12.83 -28.69
N LEU A 374 -2.99 -12.17 -28.40
CA LEU A 374 -1.83 -12.84 -27.81
C LEU A 374 -2.11 -13.34 -26.39
N VAL A 375 -2.75 -12.53 -25.54
CA VAL A 375 -3.13 -12.92 -24.18
C VAL A 375 -4.03 -14.16 -24.19
N ARG A 376 -5.05 -14.19 -25.05
CA ARG A 376 -5.95 -15.35 -25.20
C ARG A 376 -5.23 -16.63 -25.61
N GLN A 377 -4.11 -16.53 -26.32
CA GLN A 377 -3.30 -17.69 -26.74
C GLN A 377 -2.44 -18.28 -25.61
N VAL A 378 -2.19 -17.54 -24.53
CA VAL A 378 -1.28 -17.96 -23.44
C VAL A 378 -1.94 -18.11 -22.08
N ILE A 379 -3.11 -17.48 -21.88
CA ILE A 379 -3.71 -17.36 -20.53
C ILE A 379 -4.08 -18.71 -19.92
N ASN A 380 -4.62 -19.65 -20.70
CA ASN A 380 -5.04 -20.96 -20.22
C ASN A 380 -3.86 -21.74 -19.61
N ASP A 381 -2.75 -21.82 -20.35
CA ASP A 381 -1.55 -22.52 -19.90
C ASP A 381 -0.91 -21.80 -18.71
N LEU A 382 -0.91 -20.46 -18.72
CA LEU A 382 -0.38 -19.65 -17.63
C LEU A 382 -1.13 -19.89 -16.31
N THR A 383 -2.46 -19.84 -16.34
CA THR A 383 -3.28 -20.01 -15.14
C THR A 383 -3.24 -21.45 -14.64
N ALA A 384 -3.18 -22.44 -15.55
CA ALA A 384 -3.02 -23.85 -15.20
C ALA A 384 -1.67 -24.17 -14.52
N LEU A 385 -0.63 -23.38 -14.79
CA LEU A 385 0.68 -23.49 -14.12
C LEU A 385 0.71 -22.77 -12.77
N LEU A 386 0.14 -21.55 -12.70
CA LEU A 386 0.20 -20.70 -11.49
C LEU A 386 -0.78 -21.14 -10.40
N PHE A 387 -2.00 -21.54 -10.76
CA PHE A 387 -3.09 -21.83 -9.82
C PHE A 387 -3.40 -23.34 -9.75
N ASN A 388 -2.36 -24.17 -9.71
CA ASN A 388 -2.49 -25.61 -9.59
C ASN A 388 -2.38 -26.05 -8.13
N ILE A 389 -3.45 -26.60 -7.56
CA ILE A 389 -3.45 -27.08 -6.16
C ILE A 389 -2.53 -28.31 -6.01
N ASN A 390 -2.49 -29.20 -7.00
CA ASN A 390 -1.74 -30.45 -6.94
C ASN A 390 -0.23 -30.25 -7.10
N LYS A 391 0.18 -29.17 -7.78
CA LYS A 391 1.58 -28.82 -8.00
C LYS A 391 1.77 -27.31 -7.87
N PRO A 392 1.88 -26.77 -6.64
CA PRO A 392 2.05 -25.34 -6.42
C PRO A 392 3.29 -24.80 -7.12
N PHE A 393 3.15 -23.63 -7.74
CA PHE A 393 4.26 -22.98 -8.43
C PHE A 393 5.28 -22.44 -7.42
N SER A 394 6.57 -22.64 -7.69
CA SER A 394 7.66 -22.03 -6.92
C SER A 394 8.97 -22.01 -7.71
N ARG A 395 9.64 -20.85 -7.73
CA ARG A 395 11.02 -20.68 -8.25
C ARG A 395 12.10 -20.94 -7.19
N GLY A 396 11.70 -21.32 -5.98
CA GLY A 396 12.58 -21.55 -4.84
C GLY A 396 12.49 -20.46 -3.76
N GLN A 397 13.16 -20.70 -2.64
CA GLN A 397 13.02 -19.90 -1.41
C GLN A 397 13.40 -18.42 -1.60
N SER A 398 14.37 -18.12 -2.48
CA SER A 398 14.81 -16.75 -2.76
C SER A 398 13.79 -15.91 -3.56
N TYR A 399 12.75 -16.55 -4.10
CA TYR A 399 11.79 -15.91 -5.02
C TYR A 399 10.35 -15.86 -4.48
N ILE A 400 10.11 -16.25 -3.22
CA ILE A 400 8.75 -16.38 -2.67
C ILE A 400 7.95 -15.08 -2.79
N ALA A 401 8.53 -13.95 -2.39
CA ALA A 401 7.86 -12.66 -2.49
C ALA A 401 7.55 -12.29 -3.95
N GLN A 402 8.52 -12.46 -4.86
CA GLN A 402 8.32 -12.16 -6.28
C GLN A 402 7.34 -13.12 -6.96
N ASP A 403 7.23 -14.37 -6.50
CA ASP A 403 6.24 -15.34 -6.97
C ASP A 403 4.83 -14.91 -6.56
N ILE A 404 4.65 -14.51 -5.30
CA ILE A 404 3.38 -14.00 -4.79
C ILE A 404 2.96 -12.73 -5.54
N ASP A 405 3.86 -11.75 -5.68
CA ASP A 405 3.58 -10.50 -6.41
C ASP A 405 3.17 -10.77 -7.87
N MET A 406 3.84 -11.72 -8.52
CA MET A 406 3.53 -12.15 -9.87
C MET A 406 2.16 -12.83 -9.95
N MET A 407 1.80 -13.68 -8.99
CA MET A 407 0.48 -14.30 -8.93
C MET A 407 -0.64 -13.28 -8.68
N ILE A 408 -0.39 -12.25 -7.86
CA ILE A 408 -1.29 -11.12 -7.66
C ILE A 408 -1.48 -10.35 -8.96
N ASP A 409 -0.38 -9.98 -9.64
CA ASP A 409 -0.44 -9.31 -10.95
C ASP A 409 -1.24 -10.15 -11.96
N CYS A 410 -1.08 -11.48 -11.97
CA CYS A 410 -1.84 -12.39 -12.82
C CYS A 410 -3.34 -12.39 -12.49
N PHE A 411 -3.71 -12.58 -11.22
CA PHE A 411 -5.11 -12.57 -10.78
C PHE A 411 -5.80 -11.25 -11.11
N VAL A 412 -5.17 -10.12 -10.78
CA VAL A 412 -5.70 -8.78 -11.08
C VAL A 412 -5.88 -8.58 -12.58
N SER A 413 -4.96 -9.10 -13.39
CA SER A 413 -5.05 -9.05 -14.86
C SER A 413 -6.22 -9.88 -15.40
N CYS A 414 -6.39 -11.10 -14.89
CA CYS A 414 -7.53 -11.96 -15.19
C CYS A 414 -8.86 -11.28 -14.86
N PHE A 415 -8.94 -10.66 -13.66
CA PHE A 415 -10.11 -9.91 -13.22
C PHE A 415 -10.41 -8.73 -14.16
N ARG A 416 -9.41 -7.88 -14.42
CA ARG A 416 -9.57 -6.64 -15.23
C ARG A 416 -9.95 -6.94 -16.68
N ASN A 417 -9.39 -8.00 -17.26
CA ASN A 417 -9.70 -8.45 -18.62
C ASN A 417 -10.93 -9.37 -18.69
N ARG A 418 -11.56 -9.72 -17.56
CA ARG A 418 -12.68 -10.68 -17.46
C ARG A 418 -12.37 -12.07 -18.03
N LEU A 419 -11.14 -12.56 -17.83
CA LEU A 419 -10.66 -13.88 -18.26
C LEU A 419 -10.51 -14.81 -17.06
N HIS A 420 -11.03 -16.04 -17.11
CA HIS A 420 -10.85 -17.10 -16.08
C HIS A 420 -11.11 -16.68 -14.61
N ASN A 421 -11.82 -15.58 -14.38
CA ASN A 421 -11.96 -15.00 -13.04
C ASN A 421 -12.66 -15.95 -12.07
N ASP A 422 -13.74 -16.61 -12.51
CA ASP A 422 -14.52 -17.50 -11.65
C ASP A 422 -13.77 -18.78 -11.25
N GLU A 423 -13.02 -19.38 -12.17
CA GLU A 423 -12.26 -20.61 -11.94
C GLU A 423 -11.12 -20.38 -10.93
N ILE A 424 -10.33 -19.33 -11.15
CA ILE A 424 -9.21 -18.98 -10.26
C ILE A 424 -9.73 -18.57 -8.88
N THR A 425 -10.81 -17.78 -8.84
CA THR A 425 -11.44 -17.35 -7.57
C THR A 425 -11.90 -18.57 -6.75
N LYS A 426 -12.54 -19.56 -7.38
CA LYS A 426 -12.94 -20.81 -6.69
C LYS A 426 -11.75 -21.60 -6.16
N VAL A 427 -10.66 -21.69 -6.93
CA VAL A 427 -9.42 -22.35 -6.48
C VAL A 427 -8.86 -21.67 -5.22
N CYS A 428 -8.81 -20.34 -5.21
CA CYS A 428 -8.25 -19.58 -4.09
C CYS A 428 -9.18 -19.51 -2.87
N LEU A 429 -10.50 -19.62 -3.05
CA LEU A 429 -11.49 -19.65 -1.95
C LEU A 429 -11.57 -21.02 -1.26
N ASN A 430 -11.01 -22.07 -1.87
CA ASN A 430 -11.00 -23.39 -1.26
C ASN A 430 -10.18 -23.39 0.06
N LEU A 431 -10.83 -23.76 1.17
CA LEU A 431 -10.21 -23.81 2.49
C LEU A 431 -9.10 -24.86 2.62
N THR A 432 -9.07 -25.86 1.72
CA THR A 432 -8.01 -26.88 1.67
C THR A 432 -6.83 -26.50 0.79
N ALA A 433 -6.93 -25.40 0.04
CA ALA A 433 -5.82 -24.89 -0.77
C ALA A 433 -4.70 -24.31 0.12
N PRO A 434 -3.45 -24.23 -0.39
CA PRO A 434 -2.37 -23.56 0.32
C PRO A 434 -2.73 -22.12 0.70
N SER A 435 -2.33 -21.67 1.89
CA SER A 435 -2.61 -20.30 2.40
C SER A 435 -2.08 -19.21 1.47
N THR A 436 -1.03 -19.49 0.69
CA THR A 436 -0.51 -18.60 -0.36
C THR A 436 -1.58 -18.22 -1.39
N TYR A 437 -2.46 -19.14 -1.79
CA TYR A 437 -3.51 -18.85 -2.78
C TYR A 437 -4.61 -17.96 -2.19
N GLN A 438 -4.96 -18.18 -0.92
CA GLN A 438 -5.89 -17.33 -0.17
C GLN A 438 -5.29 -15.93 0.01
N PHE A 439 -3.99 -15.84 0.30
CA PHE A 439 -3.26 -14.58 0.39
C PHE A 439 -3.23 -13.82 -0.93
N VAL A 440 -2.95 -14.51 -2.05
CA VAL A 440 -2.99 -13.94 -3.39
C VAL A 440 -4.39 -13.40 -3.71
N LEU A 441 -5.45 -14.14 -3.40
CA LEU A 441 -6.83 -13.69 -3.61
C LEU A 441 -7.12 -12.40 -2.83
N VAL A 442 -6.90 -12.41 -1.51
CA VAL A 442 -7.23 -11.27 -0.65
C VAL A 442 -6.41 -10.03 -1.05
N SER A 443 -5.12 -10.20 -1.33
CA SER A 443 -4.24 -9.11 -1.77
C SER A 443 -4.65 -8.57 -3.15
N SER A 444 -5.11 -9.44 -4.05
CA SER A 444 -5.59 -9.05 -5.38
C SER A 444 -6.90 -8.26 -5.29
N LEU A 445 -7.85 -8.72 -4.47
CA LEU A 445 -9.10 -8.01 -4.21
C LEU A 445 -8.84 -6.64 -3.57
N TYR A 446 -7.91 -6.57 -2.61
CA TYR A 446 -7.50 -5.30 -2.00
C TYR A 446 -6.94 -4.33 -3.05
N ARG A 447 -6.10 -4.81 -3.98
CA ARG A 447 -5.56 -4.00 -5.07
C ARG A 447 -6.60 -3.57 -6.10
N ILE A 448 -7.68 -4.34 -6.28
CA ILE A 448 -8.82 -3.97 -7.13
C ILE A 448 -9.69 -2.91 -6.43
N ALA A 449 -9.84 -3.01 -5.11
CA ALA A 449 -10.64 -2.08 -4.31
C ALA A 449 -9.98 -0.69 -4.19
N THR A 450 -8.65 -0.64 -4.13
CA THR A 450 -7.85 0.58 -3.91
C THR A 450 -7.51 1.34 -5.20
N PRO A 451 -7.33 2.68 -5.14
CA PRO A 451 -6.86 3.47 -6.28
C PRO A 451 -5.36 3.22 -6.59
N PRO A 452 -4.87 3.56 -7.81
CA PRO A 452 -5.56 4.20 -8.93
C PRO A 452 -6.51 3.26 -9.69
N LYS A 453 -7.51 3.81 -10.39
CA LYS A 453 -8.46 3.07 -11.23
C LYS A 453 -8.60 3.70 -12.61
N LEU A 454 -8.48 2.91 -13.67
CA LEU A 454 -8.85 3.32 -15.02
C LEU A 454 -10.36 3.17 -15.22
N SER A 455 -10.97 4.04 -16.01
CA SER A 455 -12.43 4.12 -16.16
C SER A 455 -13.07 2.86 -16.76
N TRP A 456 -12.31 2.04 -17.49
CA TRP A 456 -12.77 0.77 -18.06
C TRP A 456 -12.44 -0.46 -17.20
N TRP A 457 -11.72 -0.30 -16.08
CA TRP A 457 -11.48 -1.43 -15.19
C TRP A 457 -12.77 -1.84 -14.47
N PRO A 458 -13.09 -3.15 -14.42
CA PRO A 458 -14.25 -3.62 -13.70
C PRO A 458 -14.15 -3.30 -12.20
N GLU A 459 -15.29 -3.04 -11.60
CA GLU A 459 -15.40 -2.81 -10.16
C GLU A 459 -15.44 -4.12 -9.38
N ILE A 460 -15.06 -4.03 -8.10
CA ILE A 460 -14.99 -5.18 -7.20
C ILE A 460 -16.35 -5.81 -6.87
N ASN A 461 -17.46 -5.10 -7.12
CA ASN A 461 -18.81 -5.58 -6.91
C ASN A 461 -19.13 -6.90 -7.65
N LEU A 462 -18.40 -7.21 -8.73
CA LEU A 462 -18.50 -8.50 -9.43
C LEU A 462 -18.19 -9.71 -8.53
N VAL A 463 -17.45 -9.51 -7.43
CA VAL A 463 -17.07 -10.56 -6.48
C VAL A 463 -18.09 -10.72 -5.36
N TYR A 464 -19.05 -9.80 -5.20
CA TYR A 464 -20.01 -9.85 -4.09
C TYR A 464 -20.80 -11.16 -4.04
N GLN A 465 -21.04 -11.82 -5.17
CA GLN A 465 -21.69 -13.14 -5.20
C GLN A 465 -20.92 -14.24 -4.45
N ARG A 466 -19.63 -14.04 -4.13
CA ARG A 466 -18.76 -14.95 -3.37
C ARG A 466 -18.62 -14.56 -1.88
N SER A 467 -19.46 -13.64 -1.38
CA SER A 467 -19.38 -13.13 0.00
C SER A 467 -19.46 -14.22 1.07
N ALA A 468 -20.28 -15.25 0.86
CA ALA A 468 -20.39 -16.37 1.81
C ALA A 468 -19.07 -17.14 1.94
N GLU A 469 -18.39 -17.42 0.83
CA GLU A 469 -17.10 -18.10 0.82
C GLU A 469 -16.01 -17.23 1.46
N LEU A 470 -16.03 -15.91 1.23
CA LEU A 470 -15.13 -14.96 1.88
C LEU A 470 -15.32 -14.88 3.41
N ARG A 471 -16.57 -14.90 3.90
CA ARG A 471 -16.86 -14.97 5.33
C ARG A 471 -16.40 -16.28 5.96
N ASN A 472 -16.56 -17.40 5.25
CA ASN A 472 -16.06 -18.69 5.71
C ASN A 472 -14.52 -18.69 5.79
N LEU A 473 -13.84 -18.12 4.79
CA LEU A 473 -12.39 -17.96 4.81
C LEU A 473 -11.92 -17.08 5.97
N PHE A 474 -12.64 -15.99 6.27
CA PHE A 474 -12.32 -15.11 7.39
C PHE A 474 -12.43 -15.86 8.71
N THR A 475 -13.54 -16.56 8.91
CA THR A 475 -13.83 -17.32 10.13
C THR A 475 -12.83 -18.45 10.34
N ASP A 476 -12.51 -19.21 9.29
CA ASP A 476 -11.49 -20.26 9.32
C ASP A 476 -10.09 -19.70 9.67
N THR A 477 -9.69 -18.61 9.03
CA THR A 477 -8.39 -17.96 9.30
C THR A 477 -8.32 -17.42 10.73
N LEU A 478 -9.40 -16.76 11.20
CA LEU A 478 -9.52 -16.27 12.57
C LEU A 478 -9.39 -17.39 13.60
N ASN A 479 -10.06 -18.53 13.36
CA ASN A 479 -9.99 -19.70 14.23
C ASN A 479 -8.58 -20.30 14.27
N LYS A 480 -7.92 -20.47 13.12
CA LYS A 480 -6.54 -20.97 13.03
C LYS A 480 -5.56 -20.09 13.79
N VAL A 481 -5.69 -18.77 13.65
CA VAL A 481 -4.86 -17.80 14.39
C VAL A 481 -5.14 -17.88 15.89
N THR A 482 -6.41 -17.91 16.30
CA THR A 482 -6.82 -17.89 17.72
C THR A 482 -6.47 -19.19 18.46
N GLN A 483 -6.72 -20.36 17.88
CA GLN A 483 -6.41 -21.67 18.48
C GLN A 483 -4.91 -21.89 18.71
N SER A 484 -4.08 -21.31 17.86
CA SER A 484 -2.62 -21.38 17.98
C SER A 484 -2.10 -20.67 19.23
N TYR A 485 -2.81 -19.66 19.76
CA TYR A 485 -2.42 -18.98 21.00
C TYR A 485 -2.83 -19.75 22.26
N ILE A 486 -3.98 -20.43 22.23
CA ILE A 486 -4.50 -21.19 23.38
C ILE A 486 -3.57 -22.38 23.70
N SER A 487 -3.01 -23.01 22.66
CA SER A 487 -2.10 -24.17 22.80
C SER A 487 -0.70 -23.82 23.33
N HIS A 488 -0.29 -22.55 23.30
CA HIS A 488 0.95 -22.10 23.96
C HIS A 488 0.76 -21.75 25.45
N THR A 489 -0.47 -21.56 25.90
CA THR A 489 -0.76 -21.16 27.30
C THR A 489 -0.87 -22.38 28.23
N THR A 490 -1.19 -23.56 27.71
CA THR A 490 -1.36 -24.81 28.50
C THR A 490 -0.09 -25.65 28.67
N LEU A 491 1.07 -25.22 28.17
CA LEU A 491 2.35 -25.95 28.29
C LEU A 491 3.30 -25.39 29.37
N ARG A 492 2.76 -24.91 30.49
CA ARG A 492 3.54 -24.75 31.72
C ARG A 492 2.85 -25.50 32.86
N MET A 493 3.61 -26.46 33.41
CA MET A 493 3.33 -27.26 34.62
C MET A 493 2.53 -28.55 34.41
N ILE A 494 3.21 -29.63 33.98
CA ILE A 494 3.25 -30.97 34.63
C ILE A 494 4.44 -31.73 33.98
N PRO A 495 5.45 -32.20 34.73
CA PRO A 495 6.45 -33.12 34.21
C PRO A 495 5.93 -34.56 34.34
N SER A 496 5.31 -35.10 33.29
CA SER A 496 5.03 -36.53 33.19
C SER A 496 6.14 -37.24 32.42
N PHE A 497 6.91 -38.06 33.15
CA PHE A 497 7.86 -39.01 32.56
C PHE A 497 7.09 -40.15 31.88
N SER A 498 7.13 -40.23 30.54
CA SER A 498 6.91 -41.49 29.82
C SER A 498 7.60 -41.51 28.45
N MET A 499 8.62 -42.36 28.38
CA MET A 499 9.15 -43.17 27.27
C MET A 499 8.90 -42.76 25.80
N LYS A 500 10.01 -42.37 25.17
CA LYS A 500 10.43 -42.47 23.75
C LYS A 500 9.40 -42.98 22.70
N GLY A 501 9.05 -42.08 21.77
CA GLY A 501 8.71 -42.39 20.38
C GLY A 501 9.42 -41.40 19.45
N LYS A 502 10.21 -41.89 18.47
CA LYS A 502 10.95 -41.07 17.51
C LYS A 502 10.00 -40.44 16.47
N GLU A 503 9.70 -39.16 16.60
CA GLU A 503 9.26 -38.30 15.47
C GLU A 503 9.97 -36.94 15.56
N GLN A 504 11.26 -36.91 15.21
CA GLN A 504 11.97 -35.66 14.92
C GLN A 504 11.69 -35.29 13.46
N GLY A 505 10.81 -34.32 13.22
CA GLY A 505 10.57 -33.79 11.87
C GLY A 505 9.49 -32.71 11.67
N LYS A 506 8.60 -32.43 12.64
CA LYS A 506 7.42 -31.54 12.41
C LYS A 506 7.33 -30.26 13.26
N TYR A 507 8.40 -29.88 13.96
CA TYR A 507 8.36 -28.70 14.86
C TYR A 507 8.88 -27.40 14.24
N LYS A 508 9.64 -27.46 13.13
CA LYS A 508 10.12 -26.24 12.44
C LYS A 508 9.05 -25.59 11.54
N ASP A 509 8.13 -26.40 10.99
CA ASP A 509 7.12 -25.99 10.01
C ASP A 509 5.96 -25.17 10.64
N ARG A 510 5.60 -25.47 11.90
CA ARG A 510 4.43 -24.83 12.56
C ARG A 510 4.59 -23.34 12.81
N GLY A 511 5.81 -22.82 12.92
CA GLY A 511 6.06 -21.39 13.18
C GLY A 511 5.84 -20.51 11.96
N GLU A 512 6.24 -20.99 10.78
CA GLU A 512 6.07 -20.28 9.50
C GLU A 512 4.59 -20.27 9.07
N ASP A 513 3.87 -21.36 9.30
CA ASP A 513 2.43 -21.44 9.08
C ASP A 513 1.66 -20.42 9.93
N ILE A 514 2.02 -20.21 11.19
CA ILE A 514 1.32 -19.24 12.04
C ILE A 514 1.53 -17.80 11.55
N ALA A 515 2.77 -17.45 11.18
CA ALA A 515 3.07 -16.12 10.65
C ALA A 515 2.32 -15.83 9.34
N SER A 516 2.20 -16.83 8.45
CA SER A 516 1.45 -16.69 7.19
C SER A 516 -0.05 -16.49 7.41
N HIS A 517 -0.68 -17.23 8.33
CA HIS A 517 -2.10 -17.05 8.66
C HIS A 517 -2.38 -15.71 9.36
N ARG A 518 -1.46 -15.21 10.19
CA ARG A 518 -1.56 -13.86 10.78
C ARG A 518 -1.51 -12.78 9.71
N ASN A 519 -0.59 -12.90 8.76
CA ASN A 519 -0.50 -11.98 7.63
C ASN A 519 -1.76 -12.05 6.77
N LEU A 520 -2.26 -13.25 6.45
CA LEU A 520 -3.54 -13.43 5.74
C LEU A 520 -4.68 -12.73 6.49
N LEU A 521 -4.81 -12.94 7.80
CA LEU A 521 -5.84 -12.29 8.62
C LEU A 521 -5.75 -10.76 8.54
N LEU A 522 -4.55 -10.18 8.66
CA LEU A 522 -4.35 -8.73 8.53
C LEU A 522 -4.90 -8.22 7.19
N TRP A 523 -4.54 -8.88 6.08
CA TRP A 523 -5.01 -8.47 4.76
C TRP A 523 -6.51 -8.68 4.55
N MET A 524 -7.10 -9.68 5.20
CA MET A 524 -8.56 -9.85 5.20
C MET A 524 -9.24 -8.70 5.92
N VAL A 525 -8.75 -8.30 7.09
CA VAL A 525 -9.31 -7.17 7.85
C VAL A 525 -9.16 -5.86 7.06
N ARG A 526 -8.01 -5.63 6.41
CA ARG A 526 -7.81 -4.50 5.48
C ARG A 526 -8.79 -4.49 4.32
N LEU A 527 -9.09 -5.67 3.76
CA LEU A 527 -10.06 -5.79 2.67
C LEU A 527 -11.48 -5.47 3.16
N ILE A 528 -11.87 -5.94 4.35
CA ILE A 528 -13.16 -5.63 4.98
C ILE A 528 -13.29 -4.13 5.25
N HIS A 529 -12.21 -3.50 5.76
CA HIS A 529 -12.15 -2.06 5.95
C HIS A 529 -12.35 -1.31 4.63
N THR A 530 -11.65 -1.73 3.56
CA THR A 530 -11.67 -1.04 2.26
C THR A 530 -13.00 -1.20 1.53
N ASP A 531 -13.58 -2.42 1.50
CA ASP A 531 -14.90 -2.69 0.93
C ASP A 531 -15.70 -3.68 1.79
N PRO A 532 -16.51 -3.18 2.75
CA PRO A 532 -17.30 -4.05 3.63
C PRO A 532 -18.41 -4.81 2.91
N MET A 533 -18.81 -4.41 1.69
CA MET A 533 -19.89 -5.09 0.97
C MET A 533 -19.50 -6.50 0.52
N LEU A 534 -18.19 -6.79 0.39
CA LEU A 534 -17.67 -8.15 0.19
C LEU A 534 -18.04 -9.13 1.30
N MET A 535 -18.36 -8.62 2.49
CA MET A 535 -18.81 -9.45 3.60
C MET A 535 -20.31 -9.31 3.88
N LEU A 536 -20.90 -8.15 3.60
CA LEU A 536 -22.32 -7.88 3.89
C LEU A 536 -23.30 -8.39 2.82
N TYR A 537 -22.86 -8.58 1.58
CA TYR A 537 -23.77 -8.97 0.50
C TYR A 537 -24.29 -10.41 0.66
N ASN A 538 -25.62 -10.55 0.70
CA ASN A 538 -26.34 -11.82 0.92
C ASN A 538 -27.67 -11.86 0.13
N PRO A 539 -27.63 -12.01 -1.21
CA PRO A 539 -28.84 -11.94 -2.02
C PRO A 539 -29.70 -13.19 -1.83
N GLY A 540 -31.02 -13.01 -1.73
CA GLY A 540 -31.99 -14.12 -1.69
C GLY A 540 -31.99 -14.96 -0.41
N LYS A 541 -31.26 -14.53 0.63
CA LYS A 541 -31.22 -15.16 1.95
C LYS A 541 -32.32 -14.56 2.84
N ALA A 542 -32.89 -15.37 3.73
CA ALA A 542 -33.89 -14.88 4.68
C ALA A 542 -33.24 -13.92 5.71
N GLY A 543 -33.95 -12.88 6.16
CA GLY A 543 -33.39 -11.85 7.03
C GLY A 543 -32.68 -12.36 8.30
N HIS A 544 -33.13 -13.47 8.89
CA HIS A 544 -32.48 -14.08 10.05
C HIS A 544 -31.11 -14.69 9.71
N GLU A 545 -30.93 -15.29 8.52
CA GLU A 545 -29.64 -15.80 8.04
C GLU A 545 -28.66 -14.65 7.75
N ILE A 546 -29.18 -13.55 7.17
CA ILE A 546 -28.39 -12.34 6.91
C ILE A 546 -27.92 -11.72 8.23
N GLN A 547 -28.81 -11.58 9.20
CA GLN A 547 -28.48 -11.09 10.54
C GLN A 547 -27.44 -11.98 11.22
N SER A 548 -27.61 -13.30 11.20
CA SER A 548 -26.65 -14.24 11.79
C SER A 548 -25.26 -14.11 11.17
N SER A 549 -25.19 -14.02 9.84
CA SER A 549 -23.92 -13.87 9.11
C SER A 549 -23.21 -12.56 9.46
N THR A 550 -23.96 -11.46 9.57
CA THR A 550 -23.41 -10.14 9.92
C THR A 550 -22.97 -10.11 11.38
N LEU A 551 -23.73 -10.74 12.27
CA LEU A 551 -23.40 -10.83 13.69
C LEU A 551 -22.10 -11.62 13.91
N GLU A 552 -21.94 -12.77 13.24
CA GLU A 552 -20.72 -13.58 13.30
C GLU A 552 -19.48 -12.80 12.83
N LEU A 553 -19.61 -12.07 11.71
CA LEU A 553 -18.56 -11.19 11.20
C LEU A 553 -18.14 -10.12 12.23
N ILE A 554 -19.12 -9.38 12.77
CA ILE A 554 -18.85 -8.29 13.71
C ILE A 554 -18.25 -8.84 15.01
N ASN A 555 -18.77 -9.94 15.53
CA ASN A 555 -18.19 -10.59 16.71
C ASN A 555 -16.76 -11.10 16.46
N GLY A 556 -16.49 -11.63 15.27
CA GLY A 556 -15.14 -12.02 14.84
C GLY A 556 -14.17 -10.84 14.87
N LEU A 557 -14.55 -9.69 14.30
CA LEU A 557 -13.73 -8.46 14.34
C LEU A 557 -13.57 -7.89 15.75
N VAL A 558 -14.64 -7.88 16.56
CA VAL A 558 -14.60 -7.42 17.96
C VAL A 558 -13.63 -8.27 18.80
N SER A 559 -13.48 -9.56 18.49
CA SER A 559 -12.49 -10.43 19.14
C SER A 559 -11.04 -10.05 18.84
N LEU A 560 -10.78 -9.27 17.79
CA LEU A 560 -9.45 -8.83 17.39
C LEU A 560 -9.03 -7.50 18.03
N VAL A 561 -9.98 -6.66 18.45
CA VAL A 561 -9.76 -5.29 18.95
C VAL A 561 -8.84 -5.23 20.19
N HIS A 562 -8.76 -6.31 20.98
CA HIS A 562 -8.01 -6.35 22.25
C HIS A 562 -6.81 -7.32 22.23
N GLN A 563 -6.28 -7.67 21.05
CA GLN A 563 -5.20 -8.66 20.93
C GLN A 563 -3.81 -8.04 21.18
N PRO A 564 -3.17 -8.27 22.35
CA PRO A 564 -1.91 -7.59 22.69
C PRO A 564 -0.72 -8.08 21.84
N THR A 565 -0.83 -9.25 21.24
CA THR A 565 0.23 -9.87 20.41
C THR A 565 0.19 -9.43 18.95
N MET A 566 -0.86 -8.73 18.51
CA MET A 566 -1.07 -8.35 17.10
C MET A 566 -1.67 -6.93 16.99
N PRO A 567 -0.93 -5.88 17.41
CA PRO A 567 -1.44 -4.52 17.45
C PRO A 567 -1.89 -4.00 16.08
N ASP A 568 -1.19 -4.36 14.99
CA ASP A 568 -1.56 -3.94 13.63
C ASP A 568 -2.94 -4.48 13.21
N ILE A 569 -3.22 -5.74 13.55
CA ILE A 569 -4.53 -6.37 13.25
C ILE A 569 -5.62 -5.77 14.14
N ALA A 570 -5.31 -5.52 15.41
CA ALA A 570 -6.25 -4.89 16.34
C ALA A 570 -6.67 -3.49 15.87
N ASN A 571 -5.70 -2.67 15.46
CA ASN A 571 -5.94 -1.33 14.91
C ASN A 571 -6.77 -1.38 13.62
N GLU A 572 -6.42 -2.26 12.68
CA GLU A 572 -7.20 -2.40 11.45
C GLU A 572 -8.62 -2.92 11.72
N ALA A 573 -8.80 -3.80 12.71
CA ALA A 573 -10.12 -4.31 13.09
C ALA A 573 -11.01 -3.21 13.68
N MET A 574 -10.42 -2.30 14.47
CA MET A 574 -11.10 -1.10 14.96
C MET A 574 -11.61 -0.23 13.80
N GLU A 575 -10.76 0.05 12.81
CA GLU A 575 -11.13 0.84 11.62
C GLU A 575 -12.18 0.13 10.75
N ALA A 576 -12.05 -1.19 10.55
CA ALA A 576 -13.04 -1.99 9.83
C ALA A 576 -14.42 -1.95 10.52
N LEU A 577 -14.46 -2.10 11.85
CA LEU A 577 -15.69 -2.01 12.64
C LEU A 577 -16.32 -0.62 12.55
N LEU A 578 -15.50 0.43 12.59
CA LEU A 578 -15.95 1.79 12.37
C LEU A 578 -16.66 1.90 11.01
N VAL A 579 -16.01 1.48 9.91
CA VAL A 579 -16.62 1.52 8.56
C VAL A 579 -17.91 0.69 8.47
N LEU A 580 -17.97 -0.48 9.11
CA LEU A 580 -19.18 -1.30 9.19
C LEU A 580 -20.33 -0.63 9.95
N HIS A 581 -20.02 0.24 10.92
CA HIS A 581 -20.99 1.03 11.67
C HIS A 581 -21.38 2.35 10.99
N HIS A 582 -20.90 2.64 9.78
CA HIS A 582 -21.41 3.78 9.02
C HIS A 582 -22.91 3.60 8.73
N PRO A 583 -23.77 4.65 8.83
CA PRO A 583 -25.22 4.50 8.67
C PRO A 583 -25.65 3.78 7.37
N ASP A 584 -24.94 4.02 6.27
CA ASP A 584 -25.22 3.37 4.99
C ASP A 584 -24.89 1.87 4.98
N LYS A 585 -23.92 1.43 5.78
CA LYS A 585 -23.53 0.02 5.89
C LYS A 585 -24.39 -0.74 6.89
N ILE A 586 -24.86 -0.09 7.96
CA ILE A 586 -25.82 -0.66 8.91
C ILE A 586 -27.11 -1.10 8.20
N LYS A 587 -27.61 -0.32 7.23
CA LYS A 587 -28.77 -0.69 6.41
C LYS A 587 -28.60 -2.04 5.69
N SER A 588 -27.36 -2.39 5.35
CA SER A 588 -27.00 -3.65 4.69
C SER A 588 -26.82 -4.82 5.66
N TRP A 589 -26.81 -4.61 6.98
CA TRP A 589 -26.68 -5.69 7.96
C TRP A 589 -27.88 -6.64 7.93
N ASN A 590 -29.07 -6.09 7.67
CA ASN A 590 -30.29 -6.82 7.38
C ASN A 590 -31.29 -5.86 6.71
N PRO A 591 -31.43 -5.90 5.37
CA PRO A 591 -32.35 -5.02 4.65
C PRO A 591 -33.82 -5.17 5.05
N GLU A 592 -34.23 -6.33 5.57
CA GLU A 592 -35.62 -6.59 5.99
C GLU A 592 -35.97 -5.94 7.33
N ALA A 593 -35.00 -5.82 8.25
CA ALA A 593 -35.23 -5.29 9.60
C ALA A 593 -34.01 -4.52 10.16
N PRO A 594 -33.58 -3.43 9.49
CA PRO A 594 -32.30 -2.78 9.79
C PRO A 594 -32.21 -2.22 11.22
N ILE A 595 -33.29 -1.64 11.76
CA ILE A 595 -33.29 -1.06 13.12
C ILE A 595 -33.21 -2.15 14.20
N LYS A 596 -33.98 -3.24 14.07
CA LYS A 596 -33.95 -4.34 15.04
C LYS A 596 -32.58 -5.01 15.06
N THR A 597 -32.01 -5.25 13.87
CA THR A 597 -30.69 -5.84 13.73
C THR A 597 -29.58 -4.90 14.22
N PHE A 598 -29.70 -3.59 14.01
CA PHE A 598 -28.79 -2.60 14.59
C PHE A 598 -28.73 -2.69 16.12
N TRP A 599 -29.89 -2.70 16.79
CA TRP A 599 -29.96 -2.77 18.25
C TRP A 599 -29.32 -4.03 18.79
N ASP A 600 -29.54 -5.17 18.13
CA ASP A 600 -28.94 -6.44 18.53
C ASP A 600 -27.42 -6.44 18.36
N ILE A 601 -26.95 -6.30 17.10
CA ILE A 601 -25.53 -6.49 16.76
C ILE A 601 -24.65 -5.42 17.42
N SER A 602 -25.07 -4.15 17.34
CA SER A 602 -24.23 -3.07 17.86
C SER A 602 -24.18 -3.07 19.40
N SER A 603 -25.26 -3.49 20.08
CA SER A 603 -25.23 -3.66 21.54
C SER A 603 -24.36 -4.84 21.98
N GLN A 604 -24.33 -5.94 21.23
CA GLN A 604 -23.42 -7.07 21.50
C GLN A 604 -21.95 -6.65 21.40
N ALA A 605 -21.60 -5.85 20.39
CA ALA A 605 -20.25 -5.31 20.22
C ALA A 605 -19.85 -4.42 21.41
N LEU A 606 -20.71 -3.48 21.78
CA LEU A 606 -20.50 -2.58 22.92
C LEU A 606 -20.37 -3.34 24.25
N PHE A 607 -21.24 -4.31 24.49
CA PHE A 607 -21.19 -5.16 25.68
C PHE A 607 -19.85 -5.90 25.79
N SER A 608 -19.41 -6.53 24.70
CA SER A 608 -18.20 -7.36 24.65
C SER A 608 -16.93 -6.58 24.96
N ILE A 609 -16.78 -5.38 24.37
CA ILE A 609 -15.62 -4.52 24.63
C ILE A 609 -15.69 -3.90 26.02
N SER A 610 -16.87 -3.43 26.45
CA SER A 610 -17.05 -2.87 27.79
C SER A 610 -16.73 -3.88 28.88
N GLN A 611 -17.10 -5.14 28.71
CA GLN A 611 -16.77 -6.21 29.63
C GLN A 611 -15.25 -6.40 29.78
N LYS A 612 -14.50 -6.35 28.67
CA LYS A 612 -13.03 -6.48 28.68
C LYS A 612 -12.34 -5.28 29.31
N LEU A 613 -12.86 -4.07 29.06
CA LEU A 613 -12.39 -2.84 29.68
C LEU A 613 -12.55 -2.91 31.21
N ILE A 614 -13.70 -3.37 31.72
CA ILE A 614 -13.96 -3.54 33.15
C ILE A 614 -13.03 -4.58 33.78
N GLN A 615 -12.70 -5.64 33.05
CA GLN A 615 -11.80 -6.70 33.54
C GLN A 615 -10.31 -6.32 33.50
N HIS A 616 -9.98 -5.08 33.11
CA HIS A 616 -8.60 -4.60 32.92
C HIS A 616 -7.74 -5.51 32.02
N GLN A 617 -8.36 -6.15 31.03
CA GLN A 617 -7.68 -7.06 30.08
C GLN A 617 -7.03 -6.32 28.91
N ILE A 618 -7.11 -4.99 28.89
CA ILE A 618 -6.67 -4.13 27.78
C ILE A 618 -5.56 -3.22 28.29
N VAL A 619 -4.38 -3.34 27.69
CA VAL A 619 -3.21 -2.51 28.03
C VAL A 619 -3.33 -1.11 27.41
N ASN A 620 -3.81 -1.02 26.16
CA ASN A 620 -4.01 0.23 25.41
C ASN A 620 -5.44 0.78 25.58
N TYR A 621 -5.90 0.89 26.83
CA TYR A 621 -7.30 1.22 27.12
C TYR A 621 -7.72 2.61 26.62
N THR A 622 -6.81 3.58 26.60
CA THR A 622 -7.05 4.95 26.09
C THR A 622 -7.50 4.93 24.63
N ASP A 623 -6.80 4.18 23.77
CA ASP A 623 -7.12 4.11 22.35
C ASP A 623 -8.44 3.38 22.11
N ILE A 624 -8.70 2.30 22.87
CA ILE A 624 -9.97 1.57 22.79
C ILE A 624 -11.14 2.43 23.30
N LEU A 625 -10.94 3.29 24.31
CA LEU A 625 -11.96 4.25 24.75
C LEU A 625 -12.26 5.29 23.67
N LYS A 626 -11.24 5.82 22.98
CA LYS A 626 -11.44 6.75 21.84
C LYS A 626 -12.21 6.06 20.72
N TRP A 627 -11.84 4.82 20.38
CA TRP A 627 -12.56 4.04 19.39
C TRP A 627 -14.02 3.77 19.80
N LEU A 628 -14.26 3.42 21.07
CA LEU A 628 -15.60 3.17 21.61
C LEU A 628 -16.48 4.43 21.51
N ARG A 629 -15.90 5.60 21.78
CA ARG A 629 -16.54 6.90 21.57
C ARG A 629 -16.96 7.08 20.11
N GLU A 630 -16.08 6.80 19.14
CA GLU A 630 -16.41 6.92 17.72
C GLU A 630 -17.50 5.92 17.27
N ILE A 631 -17.57 4.73 17.87
CA ILE A 631 -18.69 3.80 17.64
C ILE A 631 -20.01 4.41 18.15
N LEU A 632 -20.02 5.03 19.33
CA LEU A 632 -21.20 5.73 19.86
C LEU A 632 -21.65 6.88 18.95
N VAL A 633 -20.71 7.67 18.42
CA VAL A 633 -21.01 8.74 17.43
C VAL A 633 -21.72 8.15 16.21
N ARG A 634 -21.21 7.04 15.64
CA ARG A 634 -21.81 6.39 14.46
C ARG A 634 -23.19 5.80 14.76
N ARG A 635 -23.39 5.26 15.96
CA ARG A 635 -24.70 4.79 16.44
C ARG A 635 -25.71 5.93 16.50
N ASN A 636 -25.37 7.05 17.12
CA ASN A 636 -26.22 8.23 17.21
C ASN A 636 -26.52 8.79 15.81
N ALA A 637 -25.53 8.83 14.91
CA ALA A 637 -25.74 9.25 13.53
C ALA A 637 -26.77 8.36 12.79
N PHE A 638 -26.70 7.04 12.95
CA PHE A 638 -27.67 6.12 12.36
C PHE A 638 -29.08 6.29 12.96
N LEU A 639 -29.19 6.37 14.28
CA LEU A 639 -30.48 6.60 14.95
C LEU A 639 -31.07 7.95 14.58
N SER A 640 -30.25 9.00 14.45
CA SER A 640 -30.68 10.33 14.03
C SER A 640 -31.21 10.36 12.59
N GLN A 641 -30.77 9.46 11.71
CA GLN A 641 -31.34 9.31 10.37
C GLN A 641 -32.66 8.52 10.36
N ASN A 642 -32.97 7.79 11.44
CA ASN A 642 -34.13 6.90 11.55
C ASN A 642 -34.95 7.18 12.82
N LYS A 643 -35.08 8.47 13.21
CA LYS A 643 -35.64 8.89 14.51
C LYS A 643 -37.01 8.27 14.77
N ASP A 644 -37.88 8.30 13.77
CA ASP A 644 -39.27 7.79 13.87
C ASP A 644 -39.36 6.30 14.24
N TYR A 645 -38.29 5.53 14.02
CA TYR A 645 -38.23 4.11 14.34
C TYR A 645 -37.19 3.78 15.43
N ALA A 646 -36.60 4.78 16.07
CA ALA A 646 -35.42 4.60 16.93
C ALA A 646 -35.64 3.58 18.07
N ASN A 647 -36.86 3.44 18.59
CA ASN A 647 -37.18 2.50 19.68
C ASN A 647 -37.59 1.09 19.19
N VAL A 648 -37.71 0.86 17.89
CA VAL A 648 -38.16 -0.44 17.35
C VAL A 648 -37.11 -1.53 17.63
N GLY A 649 -37.42 -2.44 18.55
CA GLY A 649 -36.53 -3.55 18.91
C GLY A 649 -35.46 -3.21 19.96
N SER A 650 -35.50 -2.02 20.58
CA SER A 650 -34.53 -1.61 21.60
C SER A 650 -34.70 -2.30 22.96
N GLN A 651 -35.81 -3.02 23.16
CA GLN A 651 -36.20 -3.61 24.46
C GLN A 651 -35.58 -5.00 24.72
N ILE A 652 -34.66 -5.44 23.87
CA ILE A 652 -33.94 -6.71 24.05
C ILE A 652 -32.94 -6.62 25.21
N ALA A 653 -32.75 -7.73 25.93
CA ALA A 653 -31.94 -7.77 27.15
C ALA A 653 -30.50 -7.27 26.94
N ILE A 654 -29.90 -7.56 25.79
CA ILE A 654 -28.53 -7.15 25.49
C ILE A 654 -28.37 -5.63 25.36
N CYS A 655 -29.38 -4.89 24.90
CA CYS A 655 -29.34 -3.42 24.86
C CYS A 655 -29.18 -2.85 26.27
N LYS A 656 -30.00 -3.34 27.22
CA LYS A 656 -29.93 -2.92 28.62
C LYS A 656 -28.59 -3.31 29.26
N GLN A 657 -28.10 -4.52 28.99
CA GLN A 657 -26.81 -4.97 29.52
C GLN A 657 -25.64 -4.16 28.97
N ALA A 658 -25.62 -3.87 27.67
CA ALA A 658 -24.59 -3.05 27.03
C ALA A 658 -24.57 -1.64 27.64
N HIS A 659 -25.74 -1.03 27.81
CA HIS A 659 -25.87 0.29 28.42
C HIS A 659 -25.29 0.33 29.85
N ILE A 660 -25.69 -0.60 30.71
CA ILE A 660 -25.16 -0.69 32.09
C ILE A 660 -23.63 -0.86 32.08
N LYS A 661 -23.09 -1.67 31.15
CA LYS A 661 -21.64 -1.88 31.04
C LYS A 661 -20.91 -0.62 30.57
N LEU A 662 -21.49 0.16 29.66
CA LEU A 662 -20.93 1.45 29.24
C LEU A 662 -20.87 2.44 30.40
N GLU A 663 -21.95 2.56 31.19
CA GLU A 663 -21.95 3.43 32.38
C GLU A 663 -20.84 3.04 33.36
N VAL A 664 -20.70 1.73 33.66
CA VAL A 664 -19.63 1.23 34.54
C VAL A 664 -18.25 1.56 33.97
N VAL A 665 -18.03 1.36 32.67
CA VAL A 665 -16.76 1.72 32.01
C VAL A 665 -16.47 3.21 32.18
N PHE A 666 -17.40 4.09 31.81
CA PHE A 666 -17.15 5.53 31.83
C PHE A 666 -16.90 6.03 33.24
N PHE A 667 -17.69 5.59 34.23
CA PHE A 667 -17.44 5.92 35.62
C PHE A 667 -16.09 5.41 36.13
N MET A 668 -15.69 4.18 35.76
CA MET A 668 -14.41 3.62 36.16
C MET A 668 -13.23 4.42 35.61
N TYR A 669 -13.28 4.84 34.35
CA TYR A 669 -12.20 5.60 33.72
C TYR A 669 -12.16 7.09 34.08
N LEU A 670 -13.18 7.64 34.77
CA LEU A 670 -13.05 8.95 35.44
C LEU A 670 -11.94 8.95 36.51
N TRP A 671 -11.59 7.78 37.05
CA TRP A 671 -10.53 7.59 38.04
C TRP A 671 -9.21 7.14 37.41
N SER A 672 -9.07 7.24 36.09
CA SER A 672 -7.83 6.90 35.40
C SER A 672 -6.70 7.87 35.78
N VAL A 673 -5.48 7.35 35.87
CA VAL A 673 -4.26 8.17 35.98
C VAL A 673 -3.91 8.88 34.67
N ASP A 674 -4.45 8.39 33.55
CA ASP A 674 -4.31 9.02 32.23
C ASP A 674 -5.42 10.05 32.00
N MET A 675 -5.04 11.33 31.94
CA MET A 675 -5.96 12.46 31.77
C MET A 675 -6.71 12.38 30.43
N GLU A 676 -6.09 11.82 29.39
CA GLU A 676 -6.75 11.66 28.10
C GLU A 676 -7.93 10.68 28.19
N SER A 677 -7.75 9.55 28.88
CA SER A 677 -8.84 8.61 29.16
C SER A 677 -9.99 9.24 29.95
N VAL A 678 -9.69 10.11 30.92
CA VAL A 678 -10.71 10.84 31.69
C VAL A 678 -11.53 11.75 30.77
N LEU A 679 -10.88 12.54 29.92
CA LEU A 679 -11.56 13.43 28.97
C LEU A 679 -12.44 12.66 27.97
N VAL A 680 -11.94 11.53 27.47
CA VAL A 680 -12.70 10.66 26.56
C VAL A 680 -13.93 10.11 27.27
N ALA A 681 -13.79 9.58 28.49
CA ALA A 681 -14.91 9.07 29.29
C ALA A 681 -15.97 10.14 29.58
N LEU A 682 -15.56 11.36 29.96
CA LEU A 682 -16.47 12.50 30.16
C LEU A 682 -17.25 12.82 28.87
N SER A 683 -16.57 12.81 27.72
CA SER A 683 -17.24 13.07 26.44
C SER A 683 -18.24 11.97 26.06
N CYS A 684 -18.03 10.72 26.46
CA CYS A 684 -18.95 9.62 26.16
C CYS A 684 -20.30 9.76 26.88
N PHE A 685 -20.35 10.40 28.06
CA PHE A 685 -21.63 10.69 28.72
C PHE A 685 -22.54 11.59 27.85
N SER A 686 -21.96 12.54 27.12
CA SER A 686 -22.73 13.37 26.17
C SER A 686 -23.37 12.55 25.06
N LEU A 687 -22.69 11.50 24.58
CA LEU A 687 -23.20 10.61 23.54
C LEU A 687 -24.33 9.70 24.05
N LEU A 688 -24.29 9.29 25.32
CA LEU A 688 -25.41 8.59 25.95
C LEU A 688 -26.64 9.49 26.07
N CYS A 689 -26.46 10.75 26.45
CA CYS A 689 -27.53 11.75 26.50
C CYS A 689 -28.11 12.00 25.09
N GLU A 690 -27.26 12.17 24.07
CA GLU A 690 -27.69 12.35 22.68
C GLU A 690 -28.51 11.15 22.18
N GLU A 691 -28.08 9.91 22.47
CA GLU A 691 -28.85 8.70 22.12
C GLU A 691 -30.25 8.74 22.76
N ALA A 692 -30.33 9.14 24.03
CA ALA A 692 -31.59 9.28 24.75
C ALA A 692 -32.48 10.36 24.13
N ASP A 693 -31.93 11.53 23.81
CA ASP A 693 -32.66 12.65 23.19
C ASP A 693 -33.25 12.26 21.83
N ILE A 694 -32.47 11.57 20.98
CA ILE A 694 -32.93 11.07 19.68
C ILE A 694 -34.14 10.14 19.86
N ARG A 695 -34.10 9.27 20.87
CA ARG A 695 -35.14 8.27 21.15
C ARG A 695 -36.38 8.83 21.83
N CYS A 696 -36.27 9.96 22.53
CA CYS A 696 -37.43 10.64 23.13
C CYS A 696 -38.36 11.24 22.07
N GLY A 697 -37.79 11.73 20.98
CA GLY A 697 -38.54 12.41 19.93
C GLY A 697 -39.55 11.54 19.17
N SER A 698 -39.48 10.20 19.26
CA SER A 698 -40.30 9.29 18.45
C SER A 698 -41.57 8.78 19.12
N ASP A 699 -41.62 8.69 20.46
CA ASP A 699 -42.72 8.02 21.20
C ASP A 699 -43.22 8.80 22.44
N GLU A 700 -42.91 10.10 22.56
CA GLU A 700 -43.24 10.94 23.73
C GLU A 700 -42.77 10.36 25.09
N VAL A 701 -41.80 9.43 25.07
CA VAL A 701 -41.21 8.85 26.28
C VAL A 701 -40.27 9.89 26.90
N ALA A 702 -40.45 10.17 28.18
CA ALA A 702 -39.58 11.09 28.90
C ALA A 702 -38.12 10.59 28.91
N VAL A 703 -37.16 11.49 28.72
CA VAL A 703 -35.73 11.17 28.65
C VAL A 703 -35.21 10.46 29.89
N THR A 704 -35.76 10.81 31.05
CA THR A 704 -35.43 10.17 32.34
C THR A 704 -35.94 8.74 32.47
N CYS A 705 -36.92 8.33 31.65
CA CYS A 705 -37.34 6.93 31.57
C CYS A 705 -36.35 6.08 30.76
N LEU A 706 -35.69 6.68 29.76
CA LEU A 706 -34.67 6.02 28.94
C LEU A 706 -33.29 6.06 29.60
N LEU A 707 -32.97 7.17 30.28
CA LEU A 707 -31.69 7.45 30.90
C LEU A 707 -31.90 8.13 32.28
N PRO A 708 -32.06 7.37 33.37
CA PRO A 708 -32.40 7.93 34.69
C PRO A 708 -31.41 8.97 35.21
N ASN A 709 -30.13 8.84 34.87
CA ASN A 709 -29.05 9.75 35.29
C ASN A 709 -28.77 10.90 34.30
N TYR A 710 -29.72 11.20 33.39
CA TYR A 710 -29.53 12.16 32.30
C TYR A 710 -28.92 13.50 32.73
N HIS A 711 -29.47 14.13 33.79
CA HIS A 711 -28.98 15.43 34.25
C HIS A 711 -27.54 15.39 34.77
N LEU A 712 -27.17 14.33 35.51
CA LEU A 712 -25.80 14.12 35.97
C LEU A 712 -24.83 13.94 34.80
N TYR A 713 -25.24 13.19 33.78
CA TYR A 713 -24.40 12.90 32.61
C TYR A 713 -24.14 14.15 31.77
N ILE A 714 -25.11 15.07 31.67
CA ILE A 714 -24.91 16.38 31.05
C ILE A 714 -23.88 17.22 31.83
N GLU A 715 -24.00 17.28 33.15
CA GLU A 715 -23.06 18.05 34.00
C GLU A 715 -21.62 17.50 33.88
N LEU A 716 -21.47 16.17 33.91
CA LEU A 716 -20.17 15.51 33.68
C LEU A 716 -19.63 15.82 32.28
N ALA A 717 -20.47 15.74 31.25
CA ALA A 717 -20.08 16.06 29.89
C ALA A 717 -19.58 17.51 29.73
N GLN A 718 -20.26 18.48 30.35
CA GLN A 718 -19.87 19.91 30.31
C GLN A 718 -18.48 20.14 30.94
N THR A 719 -18.13 19.36 31.96
CA THR A 719 -16.82 19.43 32.64
C THR A 719 -15.66 19.11 31.68
N SER A 720 -15.85 18.24 30.70
CA SER A 720 -14.84 17.95 29.67
C SER A 720 -14.42 19.20 28.88
N THR A 721 -15.38 20.07 28.55
CA THR A 721 -15.15 21.28 27.74
C THR A 721 -14.46 22.36 28.56
N ALA A 722 -14.77 22.45 29.87
CA ALA A 722 -14.13 23.36 30.81
C ALA A 722 -12.65 22.98 31.09
N LEU A 723 -12.33 21.70 31.19
CA LEU A 723 -10.95 21.24 31.42
C LEU A 723 -10.03 21.47 30.21
N ILE A 724 -10.56 21.28 28.99
CA ILE A 724 -9.81 21.56 27.75
C ILE A 724 -9.50 23.05 27.63
N THR A 725 -10.47 23.92 27.93
CA THR A 725 -10.30 25.38 27.87
C THR A 725 -9.39 25.92 28.98
N ALA A 726 -9.44 25.38 30.20
CA ALA A 726 -8.56 25.76 31.30
C ALA A 726 -7.08 25.37 31.08
N SER A 727 -6.82 24.29 30.33
CA SER A 727 -5.46 23.85 29.98
C SER A 727 -4.72 24.80 29.02
N GLY A 728 -5.45 25.67 28.31
CA GLY A 728 -4.89 26.72 27.44
C GLY A 728 -4.41 27.98 28.18
N GLU A 729 -4.85 28.19 29.43
CA GLU A 729 -4.60 29.44 30.18
C GLU A 729 -3.84 29.24 31.51
N SER A 730 -3.25 28.08 31.73
CA SER A 730 -2.52 27.80 32.98
C SER A 730 -1.10 28.41 32.99
N LYS A 731 -1.00 29.73 33.05
CA LYS A 731 0.18 30.39 33.65
C LYS A 731 0.13 30.15 35.16
N MET A 732 0.99 29.25 35.63
CA MET A 732 1.32 29.08 37.06
C MET A 732 1.63 30.44 37.71
N CYS A 733 0.69 30.99 38.47
CA CYS A 733 0.97 32.06 39.42
C CYS A 733 1.37 31.40 40.74
N TYR A 734 2.67 31.35 41.01
CA TYR A 734 3.16 31.09 42.36
C TYR A 734 2.73 32.26 43.27
N TYR A 735 1.95 31.96 44.29
CA TYR A 735 1.68 32.89 45.39
C TYR A 735 2.94 32.97 46.26
N GLU A 736 3.59 34.14 46.29
CA GLU A 736 4.49 34.51 47.39
C GLU A 736 3.65 34.78 48.64
N HIS A 737 3.85 33.96 49.68
CA HIS A 737 3.38 34.25 51.03
C HIS A 737 4.44 35.09 51.75
N ASN A 738 4.10 36.34 52.07
CA ASN A 738 4.76 37.08 53.14
C ASN A 738 4.17 36.63 54.49
N GLN A 739 4.98 35.93 55.28
CA GLN A 739 5.17 36.18 56.71
C GLN A 739 6.58 35.74 57.13
#